data_AF-A0A960NMZ6-F1
#
_entry.id   AF-A0A960NMZ6-F1
#
_cell.length_a   1.000
_cell.length_b   1.000
_cell.length_c   1.000
_cell.angle_alpha   90.00
_cell.angle_beta   90.00
_cell.angle_gamma   90.00
#
_symmetry.space_group_name_H-M   'P 1'
#
loop_
_entity.id
_entity.type
_entity.pdbx_description
1 polymer ?
#
loop_
_entity_poly.entity_id
_entity_poly.type
_entity_poly.pdbx_seq_one_letter_code
_entity_poly.pdbx_strand_id
1 'polypeptide(L)'
;MKPWYITRRLWMLGILLGWGLSVQAQTSEWLVMVYIAADNNLDPAAIGDIKEMEAAGDSDAVKIAVLMDRAEDADWTEARRFLIRGKDTLPDEGHSYDTSLDTCTSMGELNMGDPETLTTFMRWAIGTYPARKTMLVLWNHGGGWRDVYSRAVMASRAADSPMNETERLNTRLSRGIAWDDSDGHDFLEMREVRAVLEEFPALSVIGMDACLMAMAEVAYEIRDQAEFLVGSQDLEPGAGWPYTGILKPLYQNPTMDAEALSRLIVQAYQEAYHQQSGTTQSALRLNKMEQLAQEVDRVAEFLLQALGREGATAPDLVNGDIPGVPMGSIMFLDLDGFLVWCKGKFGEEADKAVDQARATLQETILVSYAHEEHRVTGLAIFPGGNQGGDYVEGIIQWAKATRWDEFLAKVKQMRETTESEPTGITADRWAVIIGIDTYDDETIPDLQYAARDAEYLRTILTEDVKIPSDHVVTLLNRDASLAKVRSTLGTWLPRTVGKDDMVFIYYSGHGGAEPSLTGQSEDGTEKYIMLSDSRVDDMYSTALPMSELSRIFGRIQADKLLLVMDSCYSGASGGRGLLRTGMKAVGMSDDYMSQLAATEGTAILTASRASEVPMESPDFGHGIFTYHLGEALQGAGDADGDQIITLSELYQYVST
;
A
#
# COMPACT_ATOMS: atom_id res chain seq x y z
N MET A 1 -76.86 -32.01 26.76
CA MET A 1 -75.77 -31.15 27.29
C MET A 1 -74.44 -31.74 26.84
N LYS A 2 -73.63 -30.89 26.19
CA LYS A 2 -72.33 -31.06 25.49
C LYS A 2 -71.60 -32.42 25.53
N PRO A 3 -71.22 -32.95 24.34
CA PRO A 3 -70.10 -33.88 24.20
C PRO A 3 -68.95 -33.30 23.35
N TRP A 4 -67.80 -33.19 24.00
CA TRP A 4 -66.44 -33.51 23.56
C TRP A 4 -66.38 -34.53 22.39
N TYR A 5 -65.82 -34.12 21.23
CA TYR A 5 -65.09 -34.96 20.24
C TYR A 5 -64.78 -34.14 18.97
N ILE A 6 -63.68 -33.37 18.92
CA ILE A 6 -63.03 -32.97 17.64
C ILE A 6 -61.52 -32.80 17.89
N THR A 7 -60.73 -33.79 17.49
CA THR A 7 -59.32 -33.65 17.06
C THR A 7 -58.94 -34.93 16.34
N ARG A 8 -59.17 -34.95 15.02
CA ARG A 8 -58.55 -35.80 13.98
C ARG A 8 -59.49 -35.86 12.77
N ARG A 9 -59.38 -34.87 11.87
CA ARG A 9 -59.74 -34.95 10.43
C ARG A 9 -59.51 -33.58 9.77
N LEU A 10 -58.25 -33.23 9.54
CA LEU A 10 -57.84 -32.15 8.63
C LEU A 10 -56.49 -32.51 7.96
N TRP A 11 -56.31 -33.78 7.59
CA TRP A 11 -55.11 -34.26 6.85
C TRP A 11 -55.46 -34.94 5.50
N MET A 12 -56.68 -34.77 4.99
CA MET A 12 -57.07 -35.33 3.67
C MET A 12 -58.12 -34.46 2.96
N LEU A 13 -57.84 -33.16 2.77
CA LEU A 13 -58.61 -32.28 1.88
C LEU A 13 -57.76 -31.07 1.42
N GLY A 14 -56.47 -31.30 1.17
CA GLY A 14 -55.52 -30.33 0.61
C GLY A 14 -54.77 -30.87 -0.62
N ILE A 15 -55.35 -31.85 -1.31
CA ILE A 15 -54.86 -32.39 -2.57
C ILE A 15 -56.09 -32.40 -3.47
N LEU A 16 -56.23 -31.39 -4.34
CA LEU A 16 -57.12 -31.28 -5.53
C LEU A 16 -57.59 -29.83 -5.85
N LEU A 17 -56.81 -28.80 -5.51
CA LEU A 17 -56.88 -27.50 -6.19
C LEU A 17 -55.44 -27.02 -6.42
N GLY A 18 -54.80 -27.60 -7.44
CA GLY A 18 -53.51 -27.17 -7.95
C GLY A 18 -53.65 -25.84 -8.66
N TRP A 19 -53.38 -24.76 -7.93
CA TRP A 19 -52.75 -23.56 -8.47
C TRP A 19 -51.41 -23.46 -7.74
N GLY A 20 -50.44 -24.23 -8.21
CA GLY A 20 -49.05 -23.98 -7.88
C GLY A 20 -48.66 -22.66 -8.52
N LEU A 21 -48.77 -21.57 -7.78
CA LEU A 21 -47.90 -20.42 -8.00
C LEU A 21 -46.51 -20.86 -7.55
N SER A 22 -45.80 -21.55 -8.43
CA SER A 22 -44.34 -21.49 -8.41
C SER A 22 -43.99 -20.03 -8.68
N VAL A 23 -43.77 -19.25 -7.63
CA VAL A 23 -43.00 -18.00 -7.75
C VAL A 23 -41.60 -18.47 -8.12
N GLN A 24 -41.37 -18.62 -9.42
CA GLN A 24 -40.04 -18.81 -9.95
C GLN A 24 -39.35 -17.48 -9.66
N ALA A 25 -38.42 -17.46 -8.69
CA ALA A 25 -37.64 -16.27 -8.38
C ALA A 25 -37.07 -15.74 -9.70
N GLN A 26 -37.42 -14.50 -10.05
CA GLN A 26 -36.98 -13.91 -11.30
C GLN A 26 -35.46 -13.77 -11.24
N THR A 27 -34.76 -14.50 -12.10
CA THR A 27 -33.29 -14.40 -12.22
C THR A 27 -32.92 -12.98 -12.62
N SER A 28 -32.07 -12.31 -11.83
CA SER A 28 -31.55 -10.99 -12.17
C SER A 28 -30.52 -11.09 -13.31
N GLU A 29 -30.24 -9.98 -13.97
CA GLU A 29 -29.12 -9.94 -14.93
C GLU A 29 -27.79 -9.99 -14.19
N TRP A 30 -27.65 -9.25 -13.09
CA TRP A 30 -26.45 -9.18 -12.27
C TRP A 30 -26.71 -9.47 -10.79
N LEU A 31 -25.75 -10.17 -10.18
CA LEU A 31 -25.51 -10.19 -8.75
C LEU A 31 -24.09 -9.65 -8.53
N VAL A 32 -23.98 -8.54 -7.80
CA VAL A 32 -22.71 -8.01 -7.30
C VAL A 32 -22.64 -8.35 -5.81
N MET A 33 -21.60 -9.03 -5.41
CA MET A 33 -21.30 -9.42 -4.03
C MET A 33 -20.16 -8.54 -3.56
N VAL A 34 -20.36 -7.74 -2.51
CA VAL A 34 -19.31 -6.90 -1.94
C VAL A 34 -18.97 -7.44 -0.56
N TYR A 35 -17.71 -7.86 -0.39
CA TYR A 35 -17.18 -8.42 0.84
C TYR A 35 -16.28 -7.37 1.48
N ILE A 36 -16.79 -6.72 2.52
CA ILE A 36 -16.17 -5.56 3.18
C ILE A 36 -15.60 -5.99 4.52
N ALA A 37 -14.29 -6.23 4.55
CA ALA A 37 -13.56 -6.43 5.79
C ALA A 37 -13.14 -5.04 6.31
N ALA A 38 -13.94 -4.45 7.18
CA ALA A 38 -13.73 -3.08 7.67
C ALA A 38 -13.37 -3.03 9.16
N ASP A 39 -13.12 -4.18 9.80
CA ASP A 39 -12.53 -4.25 11.13
C ASP A 39 -11.03 -3.90 11.11
N ASN A 40 -10.75 -2.63 10.81
CA ASN A 40 -9.44 -2.00 10.72
C ASN A 40 -9.63 -0.47 10.51
N ASN A 41 -8.53 0.23 10.22
CA ASN A 41 -8.53 1.68 10.01
C ASN A 41 -9.30 2.18 8.76
N LEU A 42 -9.85 1.30 7.91
CA LEU A 42 -10.66 1.69 6.75
C LEU A 42 -12.17 1.74 7.03
N ASP A 43 -12.64 1.40 8.23
CA ASP A 43 -14.07 1.44 8.61
C ASP A 43 -14.84 2.70 8.12
N PRO A 44 -14.31 3.93 8.26
CA PRO A 44 -15.02 5.11 7.79
C PRO A 44 -15.24 5.15 6.27
N ALA A 45 -14.31 4.56 5.50
CA ALA A 45 -14.41 4.47 4.05
C ALA A 45 -15.46 3.44 3.62
N ALA A 46 -15.54 2.29 4.30
CA ALA A 46 -16.59 1.31 4.07
C ALA A 46 -18.00 1.93 4.21
N ILE A 47 -18.21 2.77 5.22
CA ILE A 47 -19.48 3.51 5.38
C ILE A 47 -19.70 4.54 4.26
N GLY A 48 -18.63 5.15 3.75
CA GLY A 48 -18.67 5.99 2.55
C GLY A 48 -19.21 5.20 1.35
N ASP A 49 -18.64 4.02 1.11
CA ASP A 49 -18.99 3.17 -0.02
C ASP A 49 -20.42 2.64 0.06
N ILE A 50 -20.88 2.22 1.23
CA ILE A 50 -22.29 1.86 1.41
C ILE A 50 -23.21 3.02 1.03
N LYS A 51 -22.89 4.25 1.46
CA LYS A 51 -23.69 5.43 1.11
C LYS A 51 -23.65 5.73 -0.38
N GLU A 52 -22.52 5.51 -1.04
CA GLU A 52 -22.42 5.63 -2.50
C GLU A 52 -23.29 4.59 -3.21
N MET A 53 -23.25 3.33 -2.77
CA MET A 53 -24.09 2.26 -3.31
C MET A 53 -25.58 2.56 -3.12
N GLU A 54 -25.99 3.06 -1.95
CA GLU A 54 -27.38 3.50 -1.67
C GLU A 54 -27.78 4.71 -2.52
N ALA A 55 -26.87 5.67 -2.72
CA ALA A 55 -27.11 6.86 -3.55
C ALA A 55 -27.24 6.54 -5.04
N ALA A 56 -26.62 5.44 -5.52
CA ALA A 56 -26.77 4.96 -6.88
C ALA A 56 -28.22 4.50 -7.20
N GLY A 57 -28.99 4.13 -6.17
CA GLY A 57 -30.33 3.56 -6.27
C GLY A 57 -30.33 2.03 -6.20
N ASP A 58 -31.44 1.40 -6.60
CA ASP A 58 -31.56 -0.06 -6.69
C ASP A 58 -32.39 -0.52 -7.91
N SER A 59 -32.30 -1.81 -8.23
CA SER A 59 -32.96 -2.43 -9.38
C SER A 59 -33.42 -3.86 -9.09
N ASP A 60 -34.43 -4.33 -9.82
CA ASP A 60 -34.80 -5.76 -9.82
C ASP A 60 -33.92 -6.61 -10.71
N ALA A 61 -33.29 -6.00 -11.71
CA ALA A 61 -32.39 -6.69 -12.64
C ALA A 61 -30.93 -6.74 -12.15
N VAL A 62 -30.57 -5.99 -11.11
CA VAL A 62 -29.22 -5.96 -10.53
C VAL A 62 -29.34 -6.00 -9.01
N LYS A 63 -28.72 -6.98 -8.36
CA LYS A 63 -28.74 -7.14 -6.91
C LYS A 63 -27.34 -6.90 -6.35
N ILE A 64 -27.21 -6.06 -5.33
CA ILE A 64 -25.95 -5.80 -4.63
C ILE A 64 -26.06 -6.37 -3.22
N ALA A 65 -25.47 -7.55 -2.99
CA ALA A 65 -25.43 -8.21 -1.70
C ALA A 65 -24.12 -7.86 -1.00
N VAL A 66 -24.19 -7.47 0.26
CA VAL A 66 -23.03 -7.05 1.05
C VAL A 66 -22.92 -7.94 2.28
N LEU A 67 -21.69 -8.33 2.62
CA LEU A 67 -21.30 -8.71 3.98
C LEU A 67 -20.26 -7.68 4.43
N MET A 68 -20.48 -7.08 5.58
CA MET A 68 -19.59 -6.09 6.15
C MET A 68 -19.36 -6.40 7.62
N ASP A 69 -18.09 -6.46 8.00
CA ASP A 69 -17.65 -6.47 9.40
C ASP A 69 -16.89 -5.20 9.73
N ARG A 70 -17.09 -4.64 10.93
CA ARG A 70 -16.70 -3.26 11.27
C ARG A 70 -15.79 -3.19 12.48
N ALA A 71 -15.07 -2.08 12.60
CA ALA A 71 -14.15 -1.86 13.71
C ALA A 71 -14.83 -1.90 15.09
N GLU A 72 -14.10 -2.36 16.12
CA GLU A 72 -14.61 -2.46 17.50
C GLU A 72 -15.20 -1.15 18.07
N ASP A 73 -14.77 0.02 17.57
CA ASP A 73 -15.23 1.33 18.03
C ASP A 73 -16.35 1.96 17.18
N ALA A 74 -16.86 1.22 16.19
CA ALA A 74 -18.00 1.60 15.37
C ALA A 74 -19.33 1.69 16.15
N ASP A 75 -20.34 2.32 15.56
CA ASP A 75 -21.70 2.41 16.14
C ASP A 75 -22.46 1.07 16.14
N TRP A 76 -21.95 0.08 15.41
CA TRP A 76 -22.18 -1.35 15.64
C TRP A 76 -20.91 -2.13 15.28
N THR A 77 -20.64 -3.20 16.01
CA THR A 77 -19.43 -4.00 15.80
C THR A 77 -19.74 -5.25 15.00
N GLU A 78 -20.90 -5.88 15.22
CA GLU A 78 -21.13 -7.18 14.63
C GLU A 78 -21.21 -7.17 13.10
N ALA A 79 -20.65 -8.20 12.47
CA ALA A 79 -20.79 -8.41 11.04
C ALA A 79 -22.27 -8.49 10.64
N ARG A 80 -22.60 -7.80 9.55
CA ARG A 80 -23.95 -7.77 8.98
C ARG A 80 -23.91 -8.09 7.50
N ARG A 81 -24.87 -8.92 7.09
CA ARG A 81 -25.20 -9.09 5.67
C ARG A 81 -26.50 -8.37 5.32
N PHE A 82 -26.53 -7.75 4.16
CA PHE A 82 -27.71 -7.03 3.68
C PHE A 82 -27.70 -6.87 2.16
N LEU A 83 -28.83 -6.44 1.61
CA LEU A 83 -28.98 -6.08 0.20
C LEU A 83 -29.07 -4.56 0.12
N ILE A 84 -28.25 -3.92 -0.73
CA ILE A 84 -28.32 -2.47 -0.94
C ILE A 84 -29.70 -2.10 -1.50
N ARG A 85 -30.24 -1.00 -0.96
CA ARG A 85 -31.50 -0.38 -1.36
C ARG A 85 -31.28 1.11 -1.56
N GLY A 86 -31.92 1.68 -2.58
CA GLY A 86 -31.89 3.13 -2.78
C GLY A 86 -32.55 3.86 -1.61
N LYS A 87 -32.08 5.07 -1.29
CA LYS A 87 -32.66 5.88 -0.19
C LYS A 87 -34.18 6.07 -0.33
N ASP A 88 -34.68 6.19 -1.56
CA ASP A 88 -36.11 6.33 -1.85
C ASP A 88 -36.92 5.04 -1.67
N THR A 89 -36.28 3.87 -1.61
CA THR A 89 -36.93 2.57 -1.38
C THR A 89 -36.88 2.12 0.08
N LEU A 90 -36.13 2.82 0.92
CA LEU A 90 -36.04 2.60 2.36
C LEU A 90 -37.12 3.39 3.12
N PRO A 91 -37.68 2.83 4.20
CA PRO A 91 -38.59 3.56 5.08
C PRO A 91 -37.83 4.68 5.81
N ASP A 92 -38.34 5.92 5.73
CA ASP A 92 -37.93 7.09 6.52
C ASP A 92 -36.40 7.33 6.67
N GLU A 93 -35.72 7.71 5.58
CA GLU A 93 -34.27 8.04 5.54
C GLU A 93 -33.34 6.96 6.12
N GLY A 94 -33.83 5.73 6.35
CA GLY A 94 -33.04 4.61 6.86
C GLY A 94 -31.93 4.16 5.90
N HIS A 95 -31.04 3.31 6.41
CA HIS A 95 -29.93 2.70 5.66
C HIS A 95 -30.16 1.20 5.48
N SER A 96 -29.52 0.60 4.47
CA SER A 96 -29.63 -0.83 4.12
C SER A 96 -29.12 -1.78 5.21
N TYR A 97 -28.29 -1.29 6.14
CA TYR A 97 -27.84 -2.00 7.33
C TYR A 97 -28.76 -1.81 8.56
N ASP A 98 -29.89 -1.10 8.42
CA ASP A 98 -30.88 -0.96 9.49
C ASP A 98 -31.51 -2.34 9.80
N THR A 99 -31.34 -2.78 11.05
CA THR A 99 -31.86 -4.06 11.56
C THR A 99 -33.38 -4.23 11.48
N SER A 100 -34.14 -3.14 11.26
CA SER A 100 -35.58 -3.19 11.04
C SER A 100 -35.95 -3.66 9.62
N LEU A 101 -35.01 -3.61 8.68
CA LEU A 101 -35.19 -4.10 7.32
C LEU A 101 -35.07 -5.61 7.26
N ASP A 102 -35.94 -6.24 6.48
CA ASP A 102 -35.95 -7.70 6.28
C ASP A 102 -34.71 -8.21 5.53
N THR A 103 -34.00 -7.32 4.84
CA THR A 103 -32.75 -7.62 4.15
C THR A 103 -31.55 -7.66 5.10
N CYS A 104 -31.59 -7.00 6.25
CA CYS A 104 -30.45 -6.92 7.16
C CYS A 104 -30.44 -8.08 8.16
N THR A 105 -29.33 -8.81 8.23
CA THR A 105 -29.14 -9.90 9.19
C THR A 105 -27.79 -9.74 9.88
N SER A 106 -27.80 -9.66 11.21
CA SER A 106 -26.60 -9.79 12.04
C SER A 106 -26.08 -11.23 11.99
N MET A 107 -24.77 -11.36 11.83
CA MET A 107 -24.05 -12.63 11.78
C MET A 107 -23.20 -12.88 13.03
N GLY A 108 -23.14 -11.90 13.95
CA GLY A 108 -22.11 -11.84 15.00
C GLY A 108 -20.78 -11.32 14.43
N GLU A 109 -19.76 -11.21 15.26
CA GLU A 109 -18.37 -10.97 14.81
C GLU A 109 -17.91 -12.13 13.92
N LEU A 110 -17.23 -11.84 12.82
CA LEU A 110 -16.72 -12.84 11.88
C LEU A 110 -15.28 -12.52 11.50
N ASN A 111 -14.39 -13.49 11.62
CA ASN A 111 -13.08 -13.39 10.98
C ASN A 111 -13.26 -13.28 9.46
N MET A 112 -13.01 -12.10 8.91
CA MET A 112 -13.15 -11.81 7.49
C MET A 112 -11.96 -12.31 6.66
N GLY A 113 -10.84 -12.64 7.32
CA GLY A 113 -9.71 -13.38 6.75
C GLY A 113 -9.96 -14.88 6.60
N ASP A 114 -10.98 -15.46 7.25
CA ASP A 114 -11.30 -16.89 7.16
C ASP A 114 -11.95 -17.24 5.80
N PRO A 115 -11.39 -18.17 5.02
CA PRO A 115 -11.96 -18.62 3.75
C PRO A 115 -13.39 -19.19 3.87
N GLU A 116 -13.77 -19.77 5.02
CA GLU A 116 -15.13 -20.25 5.26
C GLU A 116 -16.15 -19.10 5.37
N THR A 117 -15.74 -17.94 5.89
CA THR A 117 -16.57 -16.73 5.95
C THR A 117 -16.94 -16.27 4.54
N LEU A 118 -15.95 -16.13 3.65
CA LEU A 118 -16.17 -15.79 2.25
C LEU A 118 -17.02 -16.86 1.53
N THR A 119 -16.72 -18.13 1.76
CA THR A 119 -17.47 -19.27 1.17
C THR A 119 -18.94 -19.22 1.57
N THR A 120 -19.21 -19.01 2.86
CA THR A 120 -20.58 -18.93 3.41
C THR A 120 -21.33 -17.74 2.85
N PHE A 121 -20.67 -16.59 2.72
CA PHE A 121 -21.25 -15.39 2.11
C PHE A 121 -21.63 -15.62 0.65
N MET A 122 -20.69 -16.12 -0.18
CA MET A 122 -20.95 -16.37 -1.60
C MET A 122 -22.08 -17.38 -1.80
N ARG A 123 -22.07 -18.47 -1.02
CA ARG A 123 -23.12 -19.50 -1.07
C ARG A 123 -24.50 -18.93 -0.73
N TRP A 124 -24.58 -18.07 0.29
CA TRP A 124 -25.81 -17.37 0.62
C TRP A 124 -26.24 -16.40 -0.48
N ALA A 125 -25.35 -15.55 -0.97
CA ALA A 125 -25.69 -14.52 -1.94
C ALA A 125 -26.17 -15.14 -3.27
N ILE A 126 -25.42 -16.11 -3.82
CA ILE A 126 -25.76 -16.81 -5.06
C ILE A 126 -27.05 -17.63 -4.90
N GLY A 127 -27.23 -18.29 -3.75
CA GLY A 127 -28.43 -19.07 -3.48
C GLY A 127 -29.70 -18.22 -3.27
N THR A 128 -29.54 -17.02 -2.72
CA THR A 128 -30.65 -16.11 -2.41
C THR A 128 -31.03 -15.23 -3.60
N TYR A 129 -30.03 -14.79 -4.37
CA TYR A 129 -30.18 -13.84 -5.48
C TYR A 129 -29.62 -14.42 -6.79
N PRO A 130 -30.30 -15.42 -7.39
CA PRO A 130 -29.82 -16.04 -8.62
C PRO A 130 -29.74 -15.02 -9.76
N ALA A 131 -28.59 -14.94 -10.41
CA ALA A 131 -28.30 -14.02 -11.50
C ALA A 131 -27.67 -14.70 -12.71
N ARG A 132 -27.73 -14.04 -13.87
CA ARG A 132 -27.04 -14.51 -15.09
C ARG A 132 -25.55 -14.24 -15.08
N LYS A 133 -25.13 -13.13 -14.47
CA LYS A 133 -23.74 -12.69 -14.33
C LYS A 133 -23.45 -12.39 -12.88
N THR A 134 -22.27 -12.76 -12.41
CA THR A 134 -21.85 -12.58 -11.02
C THR A 134 -20.57 -11.78 -10.96
N MET A 135 -20.53 -10.86 -10.00
CA MET A 135 -19.34 -10.08 -9.66
C MET A 135 -19.07 -10.25 -8.17
N LEU A 136 -17.81 -10.50 -7.80
CA LEU A 136 -17.34 -10.44 -6.42
C LEU A 136 -16.40 -9.26 -6.30
N VAL A 137 -16.60 -8.41 -5.30
CA VAL A 137 -15.66 -7.35 -4.91
C VAL A 137 -15.11 -7.70 -3.55
N LEU A 138 -13.79 -7.83 -3.47
CA LEU A 138 -13.06 -7.93 -2.21
C LEU A 138 -12.56 -6.53 -1.88
N TRP A 139 -13.03 -5.98 -0.76
CA TRP A 139 -12.79 -4.61 -0.33
C TRP A 139 -12.01 -4.61 0.98
N ASN A 140 -10.83 -3.98 1.00
CA ASN A 140 -9.98 -3.62 2.16
C ASN A 140 -8.59 -3.13 1.67
N HIS A 141 -7.59 -3.11 2.56
CA HIS A 141 -6.17 -3.27 2.27
C HIS A 141 -5.90 -4.46 1.35
N GLY A 142 -4.94 -4.25 0.45
CA GLY A 142 -4.35 -5.28 -0.39
C GLY A 142 -2.83 -5.24 -0.29
N GLY A 143 -2.25 -6.41 -0.07
CA GLY A 143 -0.80 -6.58 -0.01
C GLY A 143 -0.22 -7.29 -1.24
N GLY A 144 -1.09 -7.70 -2.16
CA GLY A 144 -0.71 -8.51 -3.29
C GLY A 144 -0.49 -9.98 -2.93
N TRP A 145 0.58 -10.59 -3.44
CA TRP A 145 0.86 -12.02 -3.28
C TRP A 145 1.99 -12.34 -2.27
N ARG A 146 2.81 -11.35 -1.83
CA ARG A 146 4.10 -11.58 -1.13
C ARG A 146 4.18 -11.02 0.30
N ASP A 147 4.71 -11.82 1.23
CA ASP A 147 5.10 -11.50 2.62
C ASP A 147 6.10 -10.31 2.76
N VAL A 148 5.93 -9.43 3.74
CA VAL A 148 6.96 -8.45 4.18
C VAL A 148 7.16 -8.44 5.71
N TYR A 149 6.69 -9.44 6.47
CA TYR A 149 6.67 -9.35 7.94
C TYR A 149 6.94 -10.63 8.75
N SER A 150 7.46 -11.72 8.17
CA SER A 150 7.62 -12.98 8.93
C SER A 150 8.97 -13.21 9.64
N ARG A 151 9.84 -12.22 9.86
CA ARG A 151 11.03 -12.41 10.76
C ARG A 151 10.98 -11.67 12.10
N ALA A 152 10.54 -10.42 12.14
CA ALA A 152 10.48 -9.64 13.38
C ALA A 152 9.39 -10.18 14.35
N VAL A 153 8.23 -10.60 13.83
CA VAL A 153 7.13 -11.20 14.62
C VAL A 153 7.44 -12.66 15.03
N MET A 154 8.28 -13.38 14.27
CA MET A 154 8.69 -14.74 14.64
C MET A 154 9.60 -14.78 15.85
N ALA A 155 10.36 -13.72 16.12
CA ALA A 155 11.20 -13.63 17.31
C ALA A 155 10.38 -13.51 18.62
N SER A 156 9.14 -13.01 18.56
CA SER A 156 8.27 -12.85 19.73
C SER A 156 7.29 -14.02 19.95
N ARG A 157 6.93 -14.79 18.91
CA ARG A 157 5.92 -15.87 18.98
C ARG A 157 6.47 -17.30 19.06
N ALA A 158 7.77 -17.53 18.85
CA ALA A 158 8.37 -18.87 18.81
C ALA A 158 8.58 -19.57 20.18
N ALA A 159 7.96 -19.11 21.27
CA ALA A 159 8.25 -19.66 22.59
C ALA A 159 7.41 -20.87 23.03
N ASP A 160 6.16 -21.09 22.58
CA ASP A 160 5.26 -21.96 23.37
C ASP A 160 4.21 -22.86 22.65
N SER A 161 4.36 -23.25 21.37
CA SER A 161 3.46 -24.31 20.84
C SER A 161 4.02 -25.14 19.65
N PRO A 162 3.79 -26.47 19.59
CA PRO A 162 4.26 -27.32 18.51
C PRO A 162 3.31 -27.25 17.30
N MET A 163 3.57 -26.34 16.37
CA MET A 163 2.86 -26.28 15.08
C MET A 163 3.39 -27.31 14.07
N ASN A 164 2.47 -27.88 13.28
CA ASN A 164 2.76 -28.79 12.17
C ASN A 164 3.26 -28.04 10.92
N GLU A 165 3.76 -28.76 9.91
CA GLU A 165 4.43 -28.18 8.73
C GLU A 165 3.51 -27.30 7.86
N THR A 166 2.20 -27.58 7.85
CA THR A 166 1.19 -26.76 7.17
C THR A 166 0.89 -25.48 7.95
N GLU A 167 0.75 -25.54 9.27
CA GLU A 167 0.60 -24.37 10.14
C GLU A 167 1.84 -23.46 10.10
N ARG A 168 3.04 -24.06 10.00
CA ARG A 168 4.29 -23.31 9.83
C ARG A 168 4.39 -22.59 8.48
N LEU A 169 3.79 -23.15 7.43
CA LEU A 169 3.73 -22.51 6.12
C LEU A 169 2.66 -21.40 6.08
N ASN A 170 1.58 -21.52 6.85
CA ASN A 170 0.54 -20.51 6.94
C ASN A 170 0.91 -19.32 7.83
N THR A 171 1.76 -19.50 8.85
CA THR A 171 2.26 -18.36 9.65
C THR A 171 3.37 -17.53 8.99
N ARG A 172 3.70 -17.81 7.72
CA ARG A 172 4.84 -17.21 6.99
C ARG A 172 4.45 -16.29 5.86
N LEU A 173 3.18 -15.93 5.76
CA LEU A 173 2.69 -15.02 4.75
C LEU A 173 2.05 -13.87 5.52
N SER A 174 2.40 -12.62 5.18
CA SER A 174 1.85 -11.41 5.83
C SER A 174 1.18 -10.48 4.82
N ARG A 175 0.71 -11.01 3.69
CA ARG A 175 -0.02 -10.23 2.68
C ARG A 175 -1.05 -11.07 1.93
N GLY A 176 -2.21 -10.46 1.77
CA GLY A 176 -3.36 -10.94 1.02
C GLY A 176 -4.35 -9.79 0.86
N ILE A 177 -5.64 -10.10 0.90
CA ILE A 177 -6.73 -9.12 0.82
C ILE A 177 -7.71 -9.35 1.97
N ALA A 178 -8.55 -8.37 2.30
CA ALA A 178 -9.56 -8.49 3.35
C ALA A 178 -8.99 -8.76 4.75
N TRP A 179 -8.16 -7.82 5.24
CA TRP A 179 -7.57 -7.80 6.58
C TRP A 179 -8.58 -7.61 7.72
N ASP A 180 -8.37 -8.36 8.79
CA ASP A 180 -9.20 -8.34 10.00
C ASP A 180 -8.31 -8.16 11.23
N ASP A 181 -8.34 -6.96 11.84
CA ASP A 181 -7.43 -6.60 12.92
C ASP A 181 -7.78 -7.24 14.26
N SER A 182 -9.06 -7.51 14.55
CA SER A 182 -9.47 -8.03 15.86
C SER A 182 -9.28 -9.55 15.98
N ASP A 183 -9.27 -10.29 14.87
CA ASP A 183 -9.09 -11.74 14.83
C ASP A 183 -7.63 -12.19 14.63
N GLY A 184 -6.71 -11.45 15.24
CA GLY A 184 -5.28 -11.80 15.25
C GLY A 184 -4.52 -11.33 14.01
N HIS A 185 -5.04 -10.31 13.32
CA HIS A 185 -4.54 -9.76 12.05
C HIS A 185 -4.61 -10.79 10.92
N ASP A 186 -5.73 -11.49 10.81
CA ASP A 186 -5.96 -12.47 9.74
C ASP A 186 -6.34 -11.78 8.43
N PHE A 187 -6.15 -12.47 7.30
CA PHE A 187 -6.48 -11.96 5.98
C PHE A 187 -6.60 -13.12 4.99
N LEU A 188 -7.30 -12.91 3.87
CA LEU A 188 -7.43 -13.92 2.82
C LEU A 188 -6.18 -13.94 1.94
N GLU A 189 -5.47 -15.07 1.94
CA GLU A 189 -4.42 -15.30 0.96
C GLU A 189 -4.99 -15.61 -0.43
N MET A 190 -4.26 -15.28 -1.49
CA MET A 190 -4.76 -15.54 -2.86
C MET A 190 -4.97 -17.03 -3.17
N ARG A 191 -4.22 -17.94 -2.53
CA ARG A 191 -4.45 -19.39 -2.65
C ARG A 191 -5.77 -19.82 -2.00
N GLU A 192 -6.17 -19.14 -0.94
CA GLU A 192 -7.43 -19.38 -0.23
C GLU A 192 -8.58 -18.79 -1.03
N VAL A 193 -8.43 -17.56 -1.54
CA VAL A 193 -9.37 -16.96 -2.50
C VAL A 193 -9.58 -17.91 -3.68
N ARG A 194 -8.52 -18.46 -4.29
CA ARG A 194 -8.66 -19.48 -5.34
C ARG A 194 -9.47 -20.69 -4.85
N ALA A 195 -9.12 -21.26 -3.69
CA ALA A 195 -9.78 -22.46 -3.16
C ALA A 195 -11.28 -22.24 -2.94
N VAL A 196 -11.67 -21.06 -2.43
CA VAL A 196 -13.07 -20.66 -2.30
C VAL A 196 -13.73 -20.57 -3.67
N LEU A 197 -13.11 -19.86 -4.62
CA LEU A 197 -13.70 -19.63 -5.94
C LEU A 197 -13.85 -20.93 -6.77
N GLU A 198 -13.00 -21.93 -6.55
CA GLU A 198 -13.11 -23.25 -7.19
C GLU A 198 -14.39 -24.01 -6.81
N GLU A 199 -15.06 -23.65 -5.71
CA GLU A 199 -16.35 -24.23 -5.31
C GLU A 199 -17.55 -23.70 -6.13
N PHE A 200 -17.36 -22.60 -6.88
CA PHE A 200 -18.43 -21.89 -7.56
C PHE A 200 -18.23 -21.88 -9.09
N PRO A 201 -19.30 -21.65 -9.87
CA PRO A 201 -19.13 -21.31 -11.28
C PRO A 201 -18.25 -20.06 -11.42
N ALA A 202 -17.41 -20.05 -12.46
CA ALA A 202 -16.53 -18.91 -12.74
C ALA A 202 -17.32 -17.60 -12.78
N LEU A 203 -16.79 -16.58 -12.10
CA LEU A 203 -17.39 -15.26 -12.01
C LEU A 203 -17.29 -14.52 -13.35
N SER A 204 -18.24 -13.64 -13.62
CA SER A 204 -18.13 -12.73 -14.75
C SER A 204 -17.05 -11.66 -14.50
N VAL A 205 -16.95 -11.15 -13.27
CA VAL A 205 -15.92 -10.17 -12.87
C VAL A 205 -15.48 -10.46 -11.44
N ILE A 206 -14.18 -10.39 -11.16
CA ILE A 206 -13.66 -10.22 -9.81
C ILE A 206 -13.03 -8.83 -9.68
N GLY A 207 -13.51 -8.06 -8.72
CA GLY A 207 -13.01 -6.75 -8.37
C GLY A 207 -12.18 -6.81 -7.11
N MET A 208 -11.04 -6.14 -7.14
CA MET A 208 -10.15 -5.98 -6.01
C MET A 208 -10.11 -4.48 -5.69
N ASP A 209 -10.98 -4.05 -4.79
CA ASP A 209 -11.01 -2.68 -4.24
C ASP A 209 -10.02 -2.65 -3.08
N ALA A 210 -8.75 -2.75 -3.47
CA ALA A 210 -7.60 -2.98 -2.63
C ALA A 210 -6.29 -2.69 -3.40
N CYS A 211 -5.28 -2.19 -2.68
CA CYS A 211 -3.95 -1.91 -3.19
C CYS A 211 -3.26 -3.15 -3.79
N LEU A 212 -2.43 -2.96 -4.81
CA LEU A 212 -1.45 -3.97 -5.28
C LEU A 212 -2.09 -5.28 -5.79
N MET A 213 -3.27 -5.26 -6.39
CA MET A 213 -3.99 -6.48 -6.81
C MET A 213 -3.96 -6.75 -8.32
N ALA A 214 -3.60 -5.78 -9.16
CA ALA A 214 -3.31 -6.01 -10.58
C ALA A 214 -1.86 -6.44 -10.78
N MET A 215 -1.58 -7.68 -10.37
CA MET A 215 -0.28 -8.31 -10.52
C MET A 215 -0.38 -9.64 -11.27
N ALA A 216 0.67 -9.98 -12.02
CA ALA A 216 0.74 -11.20 -12.81
C ALA A 216 0.51 -12.45 -11.95
N GLU A 217 1.10 -12.50 -10.76
CA GLU A 217 0.97 -13.62 -9.83
C GLU A 217 -0.46 -13.74 -9.29
N VAL A 218 -1.08 -12.63 -8.90
CA VAL A 218 -2.47 -12.58 -8.40
C VAL A 218 -3.44 -13.00 -9.48
N ALA A 219 -3.36 -12.37 -10.66
CA ALA A 219 -4.23 -12.65 -11.79
C ALA A 219 -4.08 -14.10 -12.28
N TYR A 220 -2.86 -14.64 -12.27
CA TYR A 220 -2.61 -16.02 -12.68
C TYR A 220 -3.13 -17.03 -11.64
N GLU A 221 -3.04 -16.73 -10.34
CA GLU A 221 -3.51 -17.59 -9.26
C GLU A 221 -5.01 -17.94 -9.41
N ILE A 222 -5.83 -17.00 -9.86
CA ILE A 222 -7.29 -17.13 -10.00
C ILE A 222 -7.80 -17.12 -11.45
N ARG A 223 -6.92 -17.37 -12.42
CA ARG A 223 -7.19 -17.17 -13.86
C ARG A 223 -8.36 -17.98 -14.44
N ASP A 224 -8.70 -19.10 -13.83
CA ASP A 224 -9.77 -20.01 -14.31
C ASP A 224 -11.11 -19.74 -13.61
N GLN A 225 -11.12 -18.84 -12.62
CA GLN A 225 -12.24 -18.64 -11.69
C GLN A 225 -13.03 -17.36 -11.98
N ALA A 226 -12.57 -16.51 -12.90
CA ALA A 226 -13.32 -15.37 -13.40
C ALA A 226 -13.00 -15.05 -14.87
N GLU A 227 -13.88 -14.35 -15.58
CA GLU A 227 -13.61 -13.89 -16.95
C GLU A 227 -12.68 -12.67 -16.96
N PHE A 228 -12.92 -11.72 -16.03
CA PHE A 228 -12.18 -10.47 -15.90
C PHE A 228 -11.77 -10.20 -14.46
N LEU A 229 -10.58 -9.63 -14.28
CA LEU A 229 -10.10 -9.06 -13.01
C LEU A 229 -10.04 -7.54 -13.16
N VAL A 230 -10.49 -6.79 -12.16
CA VAL A 230 -10.28 -5.33 -12.06
C VAL A 230 -9.56 -5.02 -10.75
N GLY A 231 -8.45 -4.27 -10.80
CA GLY A 231 -7.68 -3.91 -9.62
C GLY A 231 -6.53 -2.95 -9.92
N SER A 232 -5.95 -2.37 -8.87
CA SER A 232 -4.84 -1.44 -9.00
C SER A 232 -3.48 -2.13 -9.06
N GLN A 233 -2.59 -1.58 -9.88
CA GLN A 233 -1.19 -2.00 -9.94
C GLN A 233 -0.38 -1.46 -8.74
N ASP A 234 -0.87 -0.39 -8.11
CA ASP A 234 -0.20 0.36 -7.06
C ASP A 234 -1.14 0.53 -5.86
N LEU A 235 -0.85 1.47 -4.97
CA LEU A 235 -1.75 1.89 -3.91
C LEU A 235 -3.03 2.53 -4.47
N GLU A 236 -4.14 2.34 -3.76
CA GLU A 236 -5.42 2.99 -4.05
C GLU A 236 -5.71 4.07 -3.00
N PRO A 237 -6.47 5.13 -3.35
CA PRO A 237 -7.03 6.05 -2.38
C PRO A 237 -7.86 5.29 -1.35
N GLY A 238 -7.73 5.64 -0.07
CA GLY A 238 -8.49 4.97 1.00
C GLY A 238 -10.01 5.09 0.89
N ALA A 239 -10.53 5.94 0.00
CA ALA A 239 -11.96 6.03 -0.31
C ALA A 239 -12.45 4.91 -1.24
N GLY A 240 -11.56 4.07 -1.81
CA GLY A 240 -11.94 2.93 -2.63
C GLY A 240 -12.55 3.29 -3.99
N TRP A 241 -13.39 2.40 -4.52
CA TRP A 241 -14.03 2.58 -5.81
C TRP A 241 -15.20 3.57 -5.77
N PRO A 242 -15.40 4.39 -6.82
CA PRO A 242 -16.54 5.31 -6.91
C PRO A 242 -17.83 4.57 -7.27
N TYR A 243 -18.42 3.83 -6.32
CA TYR A 243 -19.58 2.95 -6.51
C TYR A 243 -20.78 3.66 -7.14
N THR A 244 -20.99 4.96 -6.86
CA THR A 244 -22.08 5.72 -7.49
C THR A 244 -21.90 5.78 -9.02
N GLY A 245 -20.66 5.99 -9.48
CA GLY A 245 -20.30 6.08 -10.89
C GLY A 245 -20.36 4.73 -11.61
N ILE A 246 -20.25 3.63 -10.88
CA ILE A 246 -20.26 2.26 -11.42
C ILE A 246 -21.68 1.70 -11.46
N LEU A 247 -22.40 1.76 -10.34
CA LEU A 247 -23.68 1.08 -10.17
C LEU A 247 -24.81 1.79 -10.89
N LYS A 248 -24.81 3.14 -10.95
CA LYS A 248 -25.87 3.89 -11.61
C LYS A 248 -25.96 3.60 -13.13
N PRO A 249 -24.87 3.58 -13.91
CA PRO A 249 -24.92 3.14 -15.30
C PRO A 249 -25.30 1.66 -15.45
N LEU A 250 -24.87 0.79 -14.52
CA LEU A 250 -25.26 -0.62 -14.52
C LEU A 250 -26.77 -0.81 -14.32
N TYR A 251 -27.39 -0.06 -13.42
CA TYR A 251 -28.84 -0.06 -13.23
C TYR A 251 -29.60 0.44 -14.46
N GLN A 252 -29.03 1.41 -15.19
CA GLN A 252 -29.63 1.94 -16.43
C GLN A 252 -29.49 0.98 -17.61
N ASN A 253 -28.47 0.13 -17.60
CA ASN A 253 -28.24 -0.91 -18.60
C ASN A 253 -27.92 -2.26 -17.93
N PRO A 254 -28.91 -2.93 -17.33
CA PRO A 254 -28.68 -4.18 -16.60
C PRO A 254 -28.23 -5.32 -17.50
N THR A 255 -28.44 -5.22 -18.82
CA THR A 255 -27.96 -6.21 -19.79
C THR A 255 -26.49 -6.05 -20.14
N MET A 256 -25.80 -5.01 -19.64
CA MET A 256 -24.35 -4.78 -19.81
C MET A 256 -23.57 -6.08 -19.60
N ASP A 257 -22.65 -6.38 -20.51
CA ASP A 257 -21.80 -7.56 -20.39
C ASP A 257 -20.61 -7.29 -19.47
N ALA A 258 -19.88 -8.35 -19.12
CA ALA A 258 -18.79 -8.30 -18.16
C ALA A 258 -17.61 -7.45 -18.65
N GLU A 259 -17.34 -7.46 -19.96
CA GLU A 259 -16.29 -6.62 -20.56
C GLU A 259 -16.63 -5.14 -20.42
N ALA A 260 -17.87 -4.75 -20.76
CA ALA A 260 -18.32 -3.37 -20.65
C ALA A 260 -18.35 -2.88 -19.19
N LEU A 261 -18.77 -3.73 -18.24
CA LEU A 261 -18.74 -3.40 -16.82
C LEU A 261 -17.29 -3.23 -16.32
N SER A 262 -16.39 -4.13 -16.70
CA SER A 262 -14.98 -4.03 -16.32
C SER A 262 -14.33 -2.74 -16.83
N ARG A 263 -14.64 -2.33 -18.06
CA ARG A 263 -14.20 -1.03 -18.60
C ARG A 263 -14.79 0.16 -17.85
N LEU A 264 -16.08 0.08 -17.51
CA LEU A 264 -16.78 1.13 -16.79
C LEU A 264 -16.16 1.37 -15.41
N ILE A 265 -15.75 0.32 -14.70
CA ILE A 265 -15.11 0.44 -13.38
C ILE A 265 -13.83 1.26 -13.49
N VAL A 266 -12.94 0.91 -14.43
CA VAL A 266 -11.68 1.65 -14.66
C VAL A 266 -11.95 3.10 -15.08
N GLN A 267 -12.96 3.33 -15.92
CA GLN A 267 -13.35 4.67 -16.35
C GLN A 267 -13.90 5.51 -15.18
N ALA A 268 -14.78 4.96 -14.35
CA ALA A 268 -15.33 5.65 -13.19
C ALA A 268 -14.23 6.02 -12.20
N TYR A 269 -13.29 5.10 -11.96
CA TYR A 269 -12.10 5.33 -11.13
C TYR A 269 -11.24 6.47 -11.68
N GLN A 270 -10.94 6.46 -12.99
CA GLN A 270 -10.23 7.56 -13.64
C GLN A 270 -10.98 8.89 -13.47
N GLU A 271 -12.29 8.92 -13.71
CA GLU A 271 -13.09 10.14 -13.58
C GLU A 271 -13.02 10.71 -12.15
N ALA A 272 -13.06 9.84 -11.13
CA ALA A 272 -12.95 10.21 -9.73
C ALA A 272 -11.54 10.70 -9.34
N TYR A 273 -10.49 10.06 -9.85
CA TYR A 273 -9.13 10.22 -9.31
C TYR A 273 -8.10 10.82 -10.27
N HIS A 274 -8.50 11.28 -11.47
CA HIS A 274 -7.56 11.85 -12.46
C HIS A 274 -6.71 13.04 -12.00
N GLN A 275 -7.07 13.69 -10.89
CA GLN A 275 -6.33 14.82 -10.31
C GLN A 275 -5.45 14.41 -9.12
N GLN A 276 -5.49 13.14 -8.72
CA GLN A 276 -4.73 12.60 -7.61
C GLN A 276 -3.55 11.79 -8.15
N SER A 277 -2.35 12.21 -7.80
CA SER A 277 -1.12 11.45 -8.05
C SER A 277 -1.16 10.09 -7.32
N GLY A 278 -0.36 9.14 -7.74
CA GLY A 278 -0.34 7.80 -7.15
C GLY A 278 -1.39 6.83 -7.69
N THR A 279 -2.39 7.28 -8.44
CA THR A 279 -3.55 6.44 -8.75
C THR A 279 -3.40 5.64 -10.05
N THR A 280 -3.70 4.34 -9.95
CA THR A 280 -3.68 3.40 -11.08
C THR A 280 -4.85 2.43 -10.97
N GLN A 281 -5.36 1.95 -12.10
CA GLN A 281 -6.46 0.98 -12.15
C GLN A 281 -6.45 0.26 -13.50
N SER A 282 -6.68 -1.06 -13.51
CA SER A 282 -6.73 -1.82 -14.77
C SER A 282 -7.77 -2.93 -14.74
N ALA A 283 -8.24 -3.30 -15.93
CA ALA A 283 -9.05 -4.47 -16.15
C ALA A 283 -8.27 -5.47 -17.02
N LEU A 284 -8.28 -6.75 -16.63
CA LEU A 284 -7.52 -7.83 -17.25
C LEU A 284 -8.45 -8.93 -17.76
N ARG A 285 -8.08 -9.55 -18.89
CA ARG A 285 -8.71 -10.76 -19.41
C ARG A 285 -8.01 -11.99 -18.83
N LEU A 286 -8.64 -12.67 -17.89
CA LEU A 286 -8.00 -13.79 -17.19
C LEU A 286 -7.73 -15.00 -18.10
N ASN A 287 -8.56 -15.20 -19.13
CA ASN A 287 -8.35 -16.24 -20.14
C ASN A 287 -7.06 -16.06 -21.00
N LYS A 288 -6.38 -14.91 -20.90
CA LYS A 288 -5.10 -14.65 -21.57
C LYS A 288 -3.89 -14.94 -20.69
N MET A 289 -4.07 -15.12 -19.39
CA MET A 289 -2.97 -15.28 -18.43
C MET A 289 -2.10 -16.51 -18.72
N GLU A 290 -2.68 -17.61 -19.21
CA GLU A 290 -1.93 -18.80 -19.62
C GLU A 290 -0.98 -18.53 -20.80
N GLN A 291 -1.46 -17.80 -21.80
CA GLN A 291 -0.64 -17.41 -22.95
C GLN A 291 0.42 -16.39 -22.53
N LEU A 292 0.08 -15.44 -21.67
CA LEU A 292 1.02 -14.45 -21.14
C LEU A 292 2.15 -15.14 -20.36
N ALA A 293 1.84 -16.08 -19.47
CA ALA A 293 2.83 -16.86 -18.73
C ALA A 293 3.80 -17.59 -19.66
N GLN A 294 3.30 -18.22 -20.74
CA GLN A 294 4.15 -18.88 -21.73
C GLN A 294 5.12 -17.93 -22.44
N GLU A 295 4.69 -16.70 -22.75
CA GLU A 295 5.57 -15.73 -23.40
C GLU A 295 6.56 -15.11 -22.41
N VAL A 296 6.16 -14.87 -21.16
CA VAL A 296 7.08 -14.40 -20.10
C VAL A 296 8.10 -15.49 -19.74
N ASP A 297 7.71 -16.76 -19.71
CA ASP A 297 8.64 -17.89 -19.54
C ASP A 297 9.73 -17.91 -20.62
N ARG A 298 9.34 -17.68 -21.88
CA ARG A 298 10.32 -17.58 -22.98
C ARG A 298 11.26 -16.41 -22.78
N VAL A 299 10.79 -15.26 -22.28
CA VAL A 299 11.67 -14.13 -21.94
C VAL A 299 12.63 -14.53 -20.82
N ALA A 300 12.12 -15.16 -19.75
CA ALA A 300 12.94 -15.67 -18.64
C ALA A 300 14.02 -16.64 -19.10
N GLU A 301 13.75 -17.48 -20.11
CA GLU A 301 14.76 -18.33 -20.76
C GLU A 301 15.97 -17.55 -21.25
N PHE A 302 15.71 -16.50 -22.02
CA PHE A 302 16.76 -15.72 -22.67
C PHE A 302 17.55 -14.93 -21.63
N LEU A 303 16.87 -14.45 -20.59
CA LEU A 303 17.52 -13.81 -19.45
C LEU A 303 18.46 -14.79 -18.72
N LEU A 304 17.99 -16.00 -18.41
CA LEU A 304 18.80 -17.06 -17.80
C LEU A 304 20.01 -17.45 -18.67
N GLN A 305 19.82 -17.60 -19.97
CA GLN A 305 20.91 -17.90 -20.91
C GLN A 305 21.93 -16.76 -20.99
N ALA A 306 21.48 -15.50 -20.91
CA ALA A 306 22.37 -14.34 -20.88
C ALA A 306 23.20 -14.29 -19.60
N LEU A 307 22.58 -14.56 -18.45
CA LEU A 307 23.24 -14.60 -17.12
C LEU A 307 24.19 -15.81 -16.98
N GLY A 308 24.04 -16.85 -17.79
CA GLY A 308 24.90 -18.05 -17.77
C GLY A 308 26.23 -17.95 -18.52
N ARG A 309 26.52 -16.85 -19.23
CA ARG A 309 27.77 -16.66 -19.98
C ARG A 309 28.86 -16.07 -19.08
N GLU A 310 30.03 -16.72 -18.97
CA GLU A 310 31.20 -16.17 -18.27
C GLU A 310 31.53 -14.76 -18.80
N GLY A 311 31.54 -13.77 -17.90
CA GLY A 311 31.82 -12.36 -18.23
C GLY A 311 30.59 -11.53 -18.65
N ALA A 312 29.38 -12.10 -18.68
CA ALA A 312 28.15 -11.34 -18.86
C ALA A 312 27.64 -10.79 -17.51
N THR A 313 28.28 -9.75 -17.01
CA THR A 313 27.60 -8.86 -16.07
C THR A 313 26.61 -8.06 -16.91
N ALA A 314 25.32 -8.28 -16.77
CA ALA A 314 24.36 -7.20 -16.98
C ALA A 314 24.30 -6.49 -15.62
N PRO A 315 25.20 -5.52 -15.33
CA PRO A 315 25.28 -4.92 -14.00
C PRO A 315 23.94 -4.29 -13.63
N ASP A 316 23.19 -3.80 -14.62
CA ASP A 316 21.80 -3.34 -14.48
C ASP A 316 20.83 -4.41 -13.92
N LEU A 317 20.96 -5.70 -14.32
CA LEU A 317 20.12 -6.78 -13.76
C LEU A 317 20.55 -7.12 -12.34
N VAL A 318 21.87 -7.13 -12.11
CA VAL A 318 22.46 -7.56 -10.84
C VAL A 318 22.31 -6.48 -9.78
N ASN A 319 22.54 -5.20 -10.07
CA ASN A 319 22.48 -4.14 -9.05
C ASN A 319 21.05 -3.75 -8.67
N GLY A 320 20.02 -4.27 -9.34
CA GLY A 320 18.61 -3.93 -9.07
C GLY A 320 18.19 -2.55 -9.56
N ASP A 321 19.15 -1.74 -10.00
CA ASP A 321 18.94 -0.48 -10.69
C ASP A 321 18.55 -0.77 -12.15
N ILE A 322 17.30 -1.19 -12.39
CA ILE A 322 16.75 -1.29 -13.76
C ILE A 322 16.32 0.11 -14.19
N PRO A 323 17.15 0.89 -14.93
CA PRO A 323 16.91 2.32 -15.08
C PRO A 323 15.72 2.55 -16.01
N GLY A 324 14.76 3.36 -15.56
CA GLY A 324 13.61 3.76 -16.38
C GLY A 324 12.46 2.76 -16.44
N VAL A 325 12.45 1.71 -15.61
CA VAL A 325 11.24 0.93 -15.33
C VAL A 325 10.51 1.60 -14.17
N PRO A 326 9.29 2.13 -14.37
CA PRO A 326 8.51 2.71 -13.30
C PRO A 326 8.25 1.64 -12.24
N MET A 327 8.82 1.81 -11.05
CA MET A 327 8.47 1.00 -9.90
C MET A 327 7.10 1.46 -9.42
N GLY A 328 6.05 0.69 -9.70
CA GLY A 328 4.72 0.90 -9.12
C GLY A 328 4.80 0.43 -7.67
N SER A 329 4.81 1.36 -6.72
CA SER A 329 5.35 1.21 -5.36
C SER A 329 6.80 0.63 -5.33
N ILE A 330 7.55 0.86 -4.27
CA ILE A 330 8.94 0.35 -4.09
C ILE A 330 9.08 -1.19 -4.09
N MET A 331 8.01 -1.95 -4.41
CA MET A 331 7.90 -3.39 -4.21
C MET A 331 7.68 -4.21 -5.49
N PHE A 332 7.18 -3.60 -6.58
CA PHE A 332 6.83 -4.30 -7.82
C PHE A 332 7.29 -3.57 -9.10
N LEU A 333 7.50 -4.32 -10.19
CA LEU A 333 7.84 -3.76 -11.50
C LEU A 333 6.62 -3.68 -12.38
N ASP A 334 6.55 -2.62 -13.18
CA ASP A 334 5.70 -2.63 -14.37
C ASP A 334 6.18 -3.66 -15.39
N LEU A 335 5.32 -4.62 -15.77
CA LEU A 335 5.71 -5.72 -16.65
C LEU A 335 6.04 -5.22 -18.07
N ASP A 336 5.27 -4.30 -18.64
CA ASP A 336 5.59 -3.75 -19.98
C ASP A 336 6.89 -2.94 -19.93
N GLY A 337 7.07 -2.12 -18.90
CA GLY A 337 8.29 -1.37 -18.66
C GLY A 337 9.52 -2.27 -18.60
N PHE A 338 9.44 -3.37 -17.85
CA PHE A 338 10.51 -4.38 -17.79
C PHE A 338 10.78 -5.02 -19.16
N LEU A 339 9.75 -5.41 -19.90
CA LEU A 339 9.88 -5.98 -21.23
C LEU A 339 10.51 -4.98 -22.21
N VAL A 340 10.10 -3.71 -22.18
CA VAL A 340 10.72 -2.64 -22.98
C VAL A 340 12.20 -2.49 -22.62
N TRP A 341 12.53 -2.50 -21.34
CA TRP A 341 13.91 -2.39 -20.89
C TRP A 341 14.80 -3.54 -21.40
N CYS A 342 14.26 -4.75 -21.54
CA CYS A 342 15.00 -5.90 -22.09
C CYS A 342 15.42 -5.74 -23.57
N LYS A 343 14.79 -4.82 -24.31
CA LYS A 343 15.03 -4.64 -25.75
C LYS A 343 16.47 -4.24 -26.07
N GLY A 344 17.05 -4.92 -27.04
CA GLY A 344 18.40 -4.69 -27.56
C GLY A 344 19.52 -5.15 -26.62
N LYS A 345 19.21 -5.70 -25.44
CA LYS A 345 20.22 -6.11 -24.44
C LYS A 345 20.64 -7.57 -24.59
N PHE A 346 19.75 -8.46 -25.03
CA PHE A 346 19.95 -9.91 -24.97
C PHE A 346 19.97 -10.62 -26.34
N GLY A 347 19.97 -9.85 -27.43
CA GLY A 347 20.06 -10.35 -28.81
C GLY A 347 18.71 -10.47 -29.52
N GLU A 348 18.77 -10.72 -30.83
CA GLU A 348 17.61 -10.63 -31.73
C GLU A 348 16.47 -11.62 -31.38
N GLU A 349 16.80 -12.84 -30.95
CA GLU A 349 15.78 -13.83 -30.57
C GLU A 349 15.10 -13.47 -29.24
N ALA A 350 15.84 -12.88 -28.29
CA ALA A 350 15.25 -12.34 -27.07
C ALA A 350 14.35 -11.13 -27.38
N ASP A 351 14.76 -10.26 -28.31
CA ASP A 351 13.92 -9.15 -28.76
C ASP A 351 12.60 -9.62 -29.37
N LYS A 352 12.60 -10.70 -30.15
CA LYS A 352 11.37 -11.30 -30.70
C LYS A 352 10.46 -11.86 -29.61
N ALA A 353 11.05 -12.56 -28.62
CA ALA A 353 10.29 -13.06 -27.47
C ALA A 353 9.66 -11.91 -26.67
N VAL A 354 10.41 -10.83 -26.43
CA VAL A 354 9.91 -9.61 -25.80
C VAL A 354 8.76 -9.00 -26.60
N ASP A 355 8.87 -8.87 -27.94
CA ASP A 355 7.75 -8.35 -28.76
C ASP A 355 6.49 -9.21 -28.63
N GLN A 356 6.65 -10.53 -28.61
CA GLN A 356 5.53 -11.46 -28.50
C GLN A 356 4.88 -11.41 -27.10
N ALA A 357 5.68 -11.29 -26.04
CA ALA A 357 5.21 -11.10 -24.68
C ALA A 357 4.43 -9.78 -24.55
N ARG A 358 4.96 -8.68 -25.10
CA ARG A 358 4.29 -7.37 -25.10
C ARG A 358 2.97 -7.38 -25.88
N ALA A 359 2.94 -8.02 -27.05
CA ALA A 359 1.71 -8.17 -27.83
C ALA A 359 0.64 -8.95 -27.03
N THR A 360 1.05 -10.02 -26.34
CA THR A 360 0.15 -10.81 -25.50
C THR A 360 -0.30 -10.05 -24.26
N LEU A 361 0.58 -9.25 -23.65
CA LEU A 361 0.25 -8.36 -22.54
C LEU A 361 -0.81 -7.32 -22.94
N GLN A 362 -0.67 -6.71 -24.13
CA GLN A 362 -1.66 -5.78 -24.67
C GLN A 362 -3.02 -6.44 -24.96
N GLU A 363 -3.04 -7.73 -25.32
CA GLU A 363 -4.30 -8.49 -25.41
C GLU A 363 -4.89 -8.86 -24.04
N THR A 364 -4.04 -8.99 -23.03
CA THR A 364 -4.42 -9.32 -21.65
C THR A 364 -5.02 -8.11 -20.95
N ILE A 365 -4.43 -6.93 -21.10
CA ILE A 365 -4.93 -5.67 -20.53
C ILE A 365 -6.11 -5.18 -21.36
N LEU A 366 -7.31 -5.25 -20.79
CA LEU A 366 -8.53 -4.80 -21.43
C LEU A 366 -8.58 -3.27 -21.58
N VAL A 367 -8.28 -2.59 -20.47
CA VAL A 367 -8.14 -1.14 -20.33
C VAL A 367 -7.32 -0.88 -19.07
N SER A 368 -6.53 0.19 -19.09
CA SER A 368 -5.81 0.67 -17.91
C SER A 368 -5.87 2.19 -17.83
N TYR A 369 -5.75 2.67 -16.60
CA TYR A 369 -5.60 4.05 -16.23
C TYR A 369 -4.41 4.17 -15.27
N ALA A 370 -3.58 5.18 -15.49
CA ALA A 370 -2.54 5.62 -14.58
C ALA A 370 -2.49 7.15 -14.63
N HIS A 371 -2.29 7.79 -13.47
CA HIS A 371 -2.05 9.23 -13.41
C HIS A 371 -0.82 9.61 -14.28
N GLU A 372 -0.79 10.82 -14.86
CA GLU A 372 0.22 11.22 -15.87
C GLU A 372 1.68 11.13 -15.37
N GLU A 373 1.86 11.25 -14.06
CA GLU A 373 3.16 11.13 -13.38
C GLU A 373 3.58 9.67 -13.15
N HIS A 374 2.63 8.73 -13.17
CA HIS A 374 2.84 7.30 -13.01
C HIS A 374 2.89 6.61 -14.37
N ARG A 375 4.10 6.24 -14.80
CA ARG A 375 4.32 5.61 -16.12
C ARG A 375 4.05 4.10 -16.13
N VAL A 376 3.01 3.62 -15.45
CA VAL A 376 2.68 2.19 -15.43
C VAL A 376 1.63 1.82 -16.48
N THR A 377 1.59 0.55 -16.87
CA THR A 377 0.80 0.06 -18.01
C THR A 377 -0.44 -0.73 -17.62
N GLY A 378 -0.55 -1.16 -16.36
CA GLY A 378 -1.73 -1.80 -15.80
C GLY A 378 -1.53 -3.25 -15.34
N LEU A 379 -0.31 -3.80 -15.37
CA LEU A 379 -0.01 -5.09 -14.78
C LEU A 379 1.40 -5.10 -14.19
N ALA A 380 1.49 -5.30 -12.88
CA ALA A 380 2.76 -5.47 -12.19
C ALA A 380 3.24 -6.93 -12.23
N ILE A 381 4.54 -7.12 -12.03
CA ILE A 381 5.18 -8.40 -11.75
C ILE A 381 6.20 -8.22 -10.64
N PHE A 382 6.50 -9.28 -9.90
CA PHE A 382 7.53 -9.21 -8.89
C PHE A 382 8.96 -9.09 -9.47
N PRO A 383 9.76 -8.06 -9.06
CA PRO A 383 11.12 -7.83 -9.56
C PRO A 383 12.16 -8.87 -9.17
N GLY A 384 11.92 -9.58 -8.07
CA GLY A 384 13.01 -10.18 -7.28
C GLY A 384 13.92 -9.15 -6.60
N GLY A 385 14.42 -9.53 -5.43
CA GLY A 385 15.42 -8.79 -4.65
C GLY A 385 16.27 -9.79 -3.84
N ASN A 386 17.08 -9.32 -2.88
CA ASN A 386 17.83 -10.19 -1.95
C ASN A 386 16.91 -11.13 -1.12
N GLN A 387 15.60 -10.91 -1.22
CA GLN A 387 14.50 -11.54 -0.50
C GLN A 387 13.77 -12.65 -1.28
N GLY A 388 14.41 -13.30 -2.27
CA GLY A 388 13.79 -14.35 -3.10
C GLY A 388 13.46 -15.67 -2.40
N GLY A 389 13.38 -15.73 -1.07
CA GLY A 389 13.13 -16.97 -0.31
C GLY A 389 11.70 -17.51 -0.45
N ASP A 390 10.73 -16.62 -0.65
CA ASP A 390 9.28 -16.98 -0.65
C ASP A 390 8.69 -17.09 -2.06
N TYR A 391 9.43 -16.66 -3.09
CA TYR A 391 9.04 -16.85 -4.51
C TYR A 391 9.47 -18.25 -4.97
N VAL A 392 8.85 -19.28 -4.39
CA VAL A 392 9.22 -20.68 -4.64
C VAL A 392 8.10 -21.49 -5.26
N GLU A 393 8.49 -22.40 -6.15
CA GLU A 393 7.63 -23.44 -6.70
C GLU A 393 6.88 -24.18 -5.57
N GLY A 394 5.55 -24.24 -5.68
CA GLY A 394 4.67 -24.96 -4.74
C GLY A 394 3.69 -24.09 -3.96
N ILE A 395 3.91 -22.76 -3.90
CA ILE A 395 3.01 -21.80 -3.24
C ILE A 395 2.31 -20.90 -4.27
N ILE A 396 3.04 -20.40 -5.28
CA ILE A 396 2.53 -19.46 -6.29
C ILE A 396 2.41 -20.17 -7.64
N GLN A 397 1.24 -20.13 -8.29
CA GLN A 397 1.07 -20.81 -9.59
C GLN A 397 1.89 -20.20 -10.71
N TRP A 398 2.13 -18.88 -10.68
CA TRP A 398 2.94 -18.20 -11.70
C TRP A 398 4.40 -18.68 -11.69
N ALA A 399 5.00 -18.85 -10.51
CA ALA A 399 6.34 -19.42 -10.36
C ALA A 399 6.40 -20.85 -10.91
N LYS A 400 5.32 -21.64 -10.76
CA LYS A 400 5.25 -22.98 -11.35
C LYS A 400 5.13 -22.96 -12.88
N ALA A 401 4.46 -21.94 -13.43
CA ALA A 401 4.15 -21.84 -14.85
C ALA A 401 5.26 -21.21 -15.69
N THR A 402 6.22 -20.56 -15.04
CA THR A 402 7.26 -19.75 -15.70
C THR A 402 8.59 -19.96 -15.02
N ARG A 403 9.70 -19.75 -15.74
CA ARG A 403 11.03 -19.75 -15.14
C ARG A 403 11.42 -18.46 -14.45
N TRP A 404 10.42 -17.75 -13.95
CA TRP A 404 10.64 -16.45 -13.33
C TRP A 404 11.39 -16.63 -12.00
N ASP A 405 11.04 -17.64 -11.21
CA ASP A 405 11.70 -17.94 -9.96
C ASP A 405 13.18 -18.33 -10.15
N GLU A 406 13.54 -19.14 -11.16
CA GLU A 406 14.96 -19.41 -11.41
C GLU A 406 15.69 -18.18 -11.92
N PHE A 407 15.04 -17.32 -12.71
CA PHE A 407 15.61 -16.03 -13.12
C PHE A 407 15.92 -15.15 -11.89
N LEU A 408 14.97 -15.00 -10.97
CA LEU A 408 15.16 -14.22 -9.75
C LEU A 408 16.24 -14.83 -8.84
N ALA A 409 16.24 -16.15 -8.67
CA ALA A 409 17.26 -16.85 -7.90
C ALA A 409 18.66 -16.67 -8.52
N LYS A 410 18.76 -16.65 -9.85
CA LYS A 410 20.03 -16.41 -10.55
C LYS A 410 20.54 -14.98 -10.36
N VAL A 411 19.65 -13.99 -10.43
CA VAL A 411 19.99 -12.58 -10.16
C VAL A 411 20.49 -12.42 -8.73
N LYS A 412 19.79 -13.00 -7.75
CA LYS A 412 20.21 -13.00 -6.34
C LYS A 412 21.59 -13.64 -6.14
N GLN A 413 21.82 -14.83 -6.70
CA GLN A 413 23.12 -15.49 -6.63
C GLN A 413 24.25 -14.58 -7.17
N MET A 414 24.00 -13.87 -8.27
CA MET A 414 24.99 -12.99 -8.88
C MET A 414 25.27 -11.74 -8.04
N ARG A 415 24.25 -11.18 -7.36
CA ARG A 415 24.42 -10.09 -6.37
C ARG A 415 25.36 -10.49 -5.26
N GLU A 416 25.05 -11.61 -4.61
CA GLU A 416 25.84 -12.14 -3.50
C GLU A 416 27.29 -12.39 -3.91
N THR A 417 27.53 -12.92 -5.12
CA THR A 417 28.90 -13.10 -5.62
C THR A 417 29.62 -11.79 -5.92
N THR A 418 28.92 -10.75 -6.37
CA THR A 418 29.48 -9.43 -6.70
C THR A 418 29.79 -8.62 -5.43
N GLU A 419 28.95 -8.75 -4.40
CA GLU A 419 29.15 -8.11 -3.08
C GLU A 419 30.17 -8.85 -2.21
N SER A 420 30.36 -10.17 -2.43
CA SER A 420 31.33 -10.98 -1.69
C SER A 420 32.79 -10.82 -2.15
N GLU A 421 33.06 -10.15 -3.27
CA GLU A 421 34.40 -9.61 -3.49
C GLU A 421 34.53 -8.36 -2.63
N PRO A 422 35.44 -8.33 -1.63
CA PRO A 422 35.72 -7.11 -0.89
C PRO A 422 36.33 -6.13 -1.90
N THR A 423 35.48 -5.35 -2.55
CA THR A 423 35.93 -4.10 -3.14
C THR A 423 36.48 -3.33 -1.96
N GLY A 424 37.80 -3.10 -1.95
CA GLY A 424 38.47 -2.34 -0.92
C GLY A 424 38.07 -0.86 -0.99
N ILE A 425 36.79 -0.57 -0.80
CA ILE A 425 36.21 0.77 -0.83
C ILE A 425 36.13 1.25 0.62
N THR A 426 37.00 2.20 0.91
CA THR A 426 37.09 2.97 2.14
C THR A 426 36.10 4.15 2.10
N ALA A 427 34.80 3.88 2.06
CA ALA A 427 33.78 4.92 2.13
C ALA A 427 33.41 5.22 3.59
N ASP A 428 33.62 6.45 4.04
CA ASP A 428 33.33 6.84 5.43
C ASP A 428 31.85 7.27 5.58
N ARG A 429 31.31 7.07 6.77
CA ARG A 429 29.96 7.53 7.15
C ARG A 429 30.10 8.75 8.05
N TRP A 430 29.32 9.79 7.78
CA TRP A 430 29.31 11.04 8.51
C TRP A 430 27.90 11.37 8.98
N ALA A 431 27.76 11.96 10.18
CA ALA A 431 26.45 12.35 10.69
C ALA A 431 26.42 13.76 11.29
N VAL A 432 25.31 14.47 11.06
CA VAL A 432 24.97 15.71 11.77
C VAL A 432 23.60 15.53 12.41
N ILE A 433 23.55 15.61 13.73
CA ILE A 433 22.35 15.32 14.52
C ILE A 433 21.96 16.57 15.30
N ILE A 434 20.74 17.05 15.09
CA ILE A 434 20.24 18.31 15.64
C ILE A 434 18.97 18.04 16.43
N GLY A 435 18.94 18.45 17.70
CA GLY A 435 17.78 18.27 18.59
C GLY A 435 17.55 19.51 19.45
N ILE A 436 16.33 20.07 19.40
CA ILE A 436 16.04 21.36 20.04
C ILE A 436 14.75 21.24 20.85
N ASP A 437 14.90 21.24 22.18
CA ASP A 437 13.78 21.31 23.12
C ASP A 437 13.39 22.77 23.38
N THR A 438 14.39 23.63 23.59
CA THR A 438 14.17 25.00 24.10
C THR A 438 14.61 26.07 23.11
N TYR A 439 13.82 27.14 23.03
CA TYR A 439 14.03 28.28 22.12
C TYR A 439 14.24 29.59 22.88
N ASP A 440 15.02 30.52 22.31
CA ASP A 440 15.26 31.84 22.90
C ASP A 440 14.01 32.75 22.87
N ASP A 441 13.09 32.50 21.93
CA ASP A 441 11.78 33.15 21.84
C ASP A 441 10.75 32.38 22.68
N GLU A 442 10.34 32.96 23.81
CA GLU A 442 9.35 32.38 24.73
C GLU A 442 7.97 32.12 24.10
N THR A 443 7.71 32.64 22.90
CA THR A 443 6.47 32.35 22.15
C THR A 443 6.50 31.01 21.41
N ILE A 444 7.68 30.42 21.26
CA ILE A 444 7.85 29.06 20.74
C ILE A 444 7.71 28.08 21.93
N PRO A 445 6.76 27.14 21.90
CA PRO A 445 6.64 26.13 22.96
C PRO A 445 7.91 25.28 23.07
N ASP A 446 8.29 24.93 24.29
CA ASP A 446 9.34 23.96 24.52
C ASP A 446 8.85 22.54 24.16
N LEU A 447 9.73 21.72 23.58
CA LEU A 447 9.52 20.28 23.37
C LEU A 447 10.11 19.47 24.52
N GLN A 448 9.65 18.23 24.71
CA GLN A 448 10.10 17.39 25.84
C GLN A 448 11.22 16.43 25.47
N TYR A 449 11.30 16.01 24.20
CA TYR A 449 12.18 14.89 23.82
C TYR A 449 13.09 15.15 22.61
N ALA A 450 13.02 16.29 21.93
CA ALA A 450 13.79 16.52 20.70
C ALA A 450 15.32 16.45 20.92
N ALA A 451 15.86 17.02 22.01
CA ALA A 451 17.29 16.87 22.32
C ALA A 451 17.63 15.44 22.75
N ARG A 452 16.71 14.78 23.46
CA ARG A 452 16.87 13.39 23.91
C ARG A 452 16.86 12.40 22.73
N ASP A 453 16.01 12.65 21.75
CA ASP A 453 15.89 11.92 20.48
C ASP A 453 17.20 12.01 19.68
N ALA A 454 17.78 13.21 19.60
CA ALA A 454 19.09 13.41 19.01
C ALA A 454 20.21 12.66 19.77
N GLU A 455 20.20 12.65 21.10
CA GLU A 455 21.17 11.88 21.89
C GLU A 455 21.00 10.36 21.72
N TYR A 456 19.75 9.89 21.62
CA TYR A 456 19.43 8.48 21.38
C TYR A 456 19.99 8.01 20.04
N LEU A 457 19.71 8.73 18.95
CA LEU A 457 20.26 8.39 17.63
C LEU A 457 21.78 8.55 17.57
N ARG A 458 22.37 9.53 18.27
CA ARG A 458 23.84 9.63 18.38
C ARG A 458 24.44 8.36 18.97
N THR A 459 23.79 7.83 20.00
CA THR A 459 24.22 6.60 20.67
C THR A 459 24.13 5.43 19.71
N ILE A 460 23.00 5.23 19.05
CA ILE A 460 22.82 4.15 18.06
C ILE A 460 23.84 4.26 16.92
N LEU A 461 24.03 5.45 16.35
CA LEU A 461 24.94 5.63 15.23
C LEU A 461 26.40 5.32 15.61
N THR A 462 26.81 5.62 16.84
CA THR A 462 28.19 5.37 17.29
C THR A 462 28.38 3.98 17.88
N GLU A 463 27.41 3.46 18.62
CA GLU A 463 27.49 2.19 19.34
C GLU A 463 26.99 1.00 18.55
N ASP A 464 25.95 1.14 17.72
CA ASP A 464 25.38 0.02 16.96
C ASP A 464 25.83 0.06 15.50
N VAL A 465 25.69 1.21 14.83
CA VAL A 465 26.10 1.41 13.42
C VAL A 465 27.61 1.62 13.27
N LYS A 466 28.33 1.84 14.39
CA LYS A 466 29.79 1.99 14.46
C LYS A 466 30.37 3.15 13.63
N ILE A 467 29.62 4.24 13.47
CA ILE A 467 30.17 5.48 12.91
C ILE A 467 31.23 6.04 13.89
N PRO A 468 32.45 6.37 13.44
CA PRO A 468 33.47 6.97 14.30
C PRO A 468 32.92 8.22 15.00
N SER A 469 33.21 8.36 16.30
CA SER A 469 32.63 9.47 17.09
C SER A 469 33.05 10.86 16.59
N ASP A 470 34.22 10.98 15.95
CA ASP A 470 34.70 12.21 15.31
C ASP A 470 34.08 12.48 13.93
N HIS A 471 33.28 11.55 13.40
CA HIS A 471 32.47 11.71 12.21
C HIS A 471 31.02 12.13 12.54
N VAL A 472 30.65 12.22 13.82
CA VAL A 472 29.32 12.60 14.29
C VAL A 472 29.36 13.96 14.98
N VAL A 473 28.63 14.95 14.43
CA VAL A 473 28.44 16.25 15.06
C VAL A 473 27.02 16.33 15.64
N THR A 474 26.91 16.57 16.94
CA THR A 474 25.63 16.75 17.62
C THR A 474 25.46 18.20 18.06
N LEU A 475 24.34 18.84 17.70
CA LEU A 475 23.98 20.20 18.10
C LEU A 475 22.67 20.15 18.88
N LEU A 476 22.72 20.45 20.18
CA LEU A 476 21.56 20.37 21.07
C LEU A 476 21.18 21.75 21.61
N ASN A 477 19.88 22.05 21.64
CA ASN A 477 19.34 23.26 22.25
C ASN A 477 20.12 24.51 21.79
N ARG A 478 20.65 25.32 22.71
CA ARG A 478 21.39 26.56 22.40
C ARG A 478 22.60 26.39 21.47
N ASP A 479 23.16 25.19 21.35
CA ASP A 479 24.25 24.93 20.40
C ASP A 479 23.73 24.85 18.95
N ALA A 480 22.45 24.53 18.75
CA ALA A 480 21.77 24.46 17.46
C ALA A 480 21.24 25.83 16.98
N SER A 481 22.07 26.88 17.09
CA SER A 481 21.78 28.21 16.54
C SER A 481 21.92 28.26 15.01
N LEU A 482 21.25 29.22 14.36
CA LEU A 482 21.33 29.43 12.91
C LEU A 482 22.77 29.56 12.40
N ALA A 483 23.60 30.32 13.11
CA ALA A 483 25.00 30.49 12.75
C ALA A 483 25.77 29.15 12.80
N LYS A 484 25.54 28.35 13.85
CA LYS A 484 26.25 27.09 14.06
C LYS A 484 25.77 26.00 13.10
N VAL A 485 24.46 25.87 12.89
CA VAL A 485 23.85 24.91 11.96
C VAL A 485 24.28 25.21 10.52
N ARG A 486 24.17 26.47 10.07
CA ARG A 486 24.67 26.88 8.73
C ARG A 486 26.17 26.64 8.57
N SER A 487 26.98 26.90 9.60
CA SER A 487 28.42 26.62 9.55
C SER A 487 28.70 25.12 9.47
N THR A 488 27.95 24.29 10.21
CA THR A 488 28.12 22.85 10.23
C THR A 488 27.74 22.23 8.89
N LEU A 489 26.50 22.44 8.44
CA LEU A 489 25.98 21.86 7.20
C LEU A 489 26.57 22.51 5.94
N GLY A 490 26.76 23.83 5.95
CA GLY A 490 27.20 24.58 4.79
C GLY A 490 28.70 24.86 4.70
N THR A 491 29.51 24.52 5.71
CA THR A 491 30.97 24.77 5.67
C THR A 491 31.80 23.58 6.13
N TRP A 492 31.54 23.04 7.32
CA TRP A 492 32.31 21.92 7.83
C TRP A 492 32.04 20.65 7.01
N LEU A 493 30.79 20.25 6.88
CA LEU A 493 30.41 19.01 6.20
C LEU A 493 30.90 18.96 4.73
N PRO A 494 30.71 20.01 3.89
CA PRO A 494 31.24 20.04 2.53
C PRO A 494 32.78 20.04 2.41
N ARG A 495 33.50 20.39 3.48
CA ARG A 495 34.97 20.39 3.50
C ARG A 495 35.57 19.09 4.02
N THR A 496 34.76 18.29 4.69
CA THR A 496 35.20 17.09 5.39
C THR A 496 34.86 15.83 4.59
N VAL A 497 33.66 15.79 3.99
CA VAL A 497 33.12 14.59 3.34
C VAL A 497 33.70 14.40 1.93
N GLY A 498 34.13 13.17 1.65
CA GLY A 498 34.61 12.73 0.34
C GLY A 498 33.47 12.35 -0.62
N LYS A 499 33.86 12.10 -1.88
CA LYS A 499 32.90 11.79 -2.96
C LYS A 499 32.28 10.39 -2.91
N ASP A 500 32.92 9.48 -2.17
CA ASP A 500 32.50 8.09 -2.03
C ASP A 500 31.81 7.86 -0.67
N ASP A 501 31.67 8.91 0.15
CA ASP A 501 31.16 8.86 1.52
C ASP A 501 29.63 8.96 1.57
N MET A 502 29.06 8.59 2.72
CA MET A 502 27.64 8.77 3.04
C MET A 502 27.43 9.79 4.16
N VAL A 503 26.40 10.62 4.02
CA VAL A 503 26.00 11.63 4.99
C VAL A 503 24.61 11.33 5.55
N PHE A 504 24.48 11.30 6.86
CA PHE A 504 23.21 11.22 7.59
C PHE A 504 22.95 12.52 8.35
N ILE A 505 21.87 13.24 8.02
CA ILE A 505 21.46 14.46 8.72
C ILE A 505 20.15 14.17 9.42
N TYR A 506 20.10 14.35 10.74
CA TYR A 506 18.88 14.21 11.52
C TYR A 506 18.53 15.53 12.20
N TYR A 507 17.26 15.91 12.11
CA TYR A 507 16.71 17.10 12.77
C TYR A 507 15.44 16.74 13.55
N SER A 508 15.40 17.14 14.81
CA SER A 508 14.22 17.09 15.68
C SER A 508 13.98 18.44 16.33
N GLY A 509 12.78 18.98 16.17
CA GLY A 509 12.41 20.31 16.62
C GLY A 509 11.17 20.85 15.93
N HIS A 510 10.91 22.15 16.06
CA HIS A 510 9.81 22.82 15.39
C HIS A 510 10.07 23.12 13.91
N GLY A 511 9.00 23.07 13.11
CA GLY A 511 8.95 23.70 11.79
C GLY A 511 8.12 24.98 11.83
N GLY A 512 8.47 25.96 10.99
CA GLY A 512 7.77 27.24 10.88
C GLY A 512 7.34 27.52 9.45
N ALA A 513 6.22 28.24 9.27
CA ALA A 513 5.75 28.70 7.98
C ALA A 513 5.25 30.15 8.02
N GLU A 514 5.58 30.94 6.99
CA GLU A 514 5.04 32.30 6.79
C GLU A 514 4.57 32.50 5.33
N PRO A 515 3.71 33.49 5.03
CA PRO A 515 3.26 33.75 3.67
C PRO A 515 4.44 34.11 2.75
N SER A 516 4.50 33.47 1.58
CA SER A 516 5.51 33.80 0.58
C SER A 516 5.30 35.23 0.05
N LEU A 517 6.33 36.06 0.16
CA LEU A 517 6.32 37.44 -0.36
C LEU A 517 6.49 37.50 -1.89
N THR A 518 6.96 36.41 -2.52
CA THR A 518 7.28 36.35 -3.95
C THR A 518 6.25 35.59 -4.77
N GLY A 519 5.33 34.86 -4.12
CA GLY A 519 4.34 34.01 -4.79
C GLY A 519 4.95 32.84 -5.57
N GLN A 520 6.20 32.48 -5.26
CA GLN A 520 6.91 31.38 -5.94
C GLN A 520 6.64 30.01 -5.33
N SER A 521 6.06 29.94 -4.13
CA SER A 521 5.61 28.71 -3.48
C SER A 521 4.21 28.34 -3.98
N GLU A 522 4.01 27.11 -4.45
CA GLU A 522 2.70 26.63 -4.95
C GLU A 522 1.59 26.70 -3.90
N ASP A 523 1.92 26.49 -2.62
CA ASP A 523 0.99 26.59 -1.49
C ASP A 523 0.89 28.00 -0.88
N GLY A 524 1.63 28.98 -1.44
CA GLY A 524 1.67 30.36 -0.96
C GLY A 524 2.46 30.59 0.34
N THR A 525 3.24 29.62 0.82
CA THR A 525 4.02 29.71 2.06
C THR A 525 5.52 29.48 1.86
N GLU A 526 6.35 30.16 2.65
CA GLU A 526 7.79 29.86 2.82
C GLU A 526 7.97 29.07 4.12
N LYS A 527 8.80 28.01 4.07
CA LYS A 527 8.96 27.03 5.16
C LYS A 527 10.36 27.11 5.77
N TYR A 528 10.43 26.91 7.09
CA TYR A 528 11.63 27.10 7.89
C TYR A 528 11.86 25.95 8.87
N ILE A 529 13.12 25.57 9.03
CA ILE A 529 13.60 24.78 10.16
C ILE A 529 13.86 25.76 11.31
N MET A 530 13.15 25.58 12.43
CA MET A 530 13.28 26.45 13.60
C MET A 530 14.52 26.06 14.41
N LEU A 531 15.39 27.01 14.67
CA LEU A 531 16.64 26.82 15.40
C LEU A 531 16.55 27.48 16.76
N SER A 532 17.51 27.22 17.66
CA SER A 532 17.38 27.64 19.05
C SER A 532 17.26 29.16 19.24
N ASP A 533 17.79 29.94 18.30
CA ASP A 533 17.74 31.40 18.26
C ASP A 533 16.65 31.97 17.33
N SER A 534 15.76 31.10 16.82
CA SER A 534 14.64 31.51 15.95
C SER A 534 13.58 32.32 16.71
N ARG A 535 12.95 33.23 15.97
CA ARG A 535 11.86 34.08 16.44
C ARG A 535 10.65 33.97 15.53
N VAL A 536 9.46 33.80 16.10
CA VAL A 536 8.22 33.59 15.32
C VAL A 536 7.89 34.81 14.45
N ASP A 537 8.19 36.01 14.93
CA ASP A 537 7.94 37.26 14.21
C ASP A 537 9.08 37.66 13.23
N ASP A 538 10.17 36.88 13.14
CA ASP A 538 11.36 37.17 12.32
C ASP A 538 12.02 35.88 11.80
N MET A 539 11.22 34.94 11.28
CA MET A 539 11.69 33.62 10.81
C MET A 539 12.70 33.75 9.66
N TYR A 540 12.49 34.69 8.73
CA TYR A 540 13.40 34.91 7.60
C TYR A 540 14.87 35.11 8.03
N SER A 541 15.12 35.87 9.10
CA SER A 541 16.49 36.19 9.52
C SER A 541 17.04 35.28 10.61
N THR A 542 16.17 34.60 11.36
CA THR A 542 16.53 33.83 12.57
C THR A 542 16.27 32.32 12.48
N ALA A 543 15.53 31.85 11.48
CA ALA A 543 15.33 30.43 11.18
C ALA A 543 16.07 30.04 9.89
N LEU A 544 16.21 28.75 9.62
CA LEU A 544 16.84 28.25 8.40
C LEU A 544 15.77 28.01 7.32
N PRO A 545 15.74 28.79 6.22
CA PRO A 545 14.79 28.54 5.14
C PRO A 545 15.04 27.15 4.54
N MET A 546 13.99 26.37 4.34
CA MET A 546 14.11 25.05 3.69
C MET A 546 14.61 25.20 2.25
N SER A 547 14.27 26.29 1.56
CA SER A 547 14.81 26.64 0.23
C SER A 547 16.34 26.82 0.21
N GLU A 548 16.99 27.05 1.36
CA GLU A 548 18.45 27.10 1.47
C GLU A 548 19.10 25.71 1.53
N LEU A 549 18.38 24.66 1.96
CA LEU A 549 18.91 23.31 2.07
C LEU A 549 19.41 22.76 0.74
N SER A 550 18.68 22.99 -0.35
CA SER A 550 19.10 22.57 -1.70
C SER A 550 20.48 23.15 -2.09
N ARG A 551 20.74 24.41 -1.72
CA ARG A 551 22.05 25.06 -1.94
C ARG A 551 23.13 24.50 -1.03
N ILE A 552 22.78 24.07 0.17
CA ILE A 552 23.71 23.42 1.11
C ILE A 552 24.05 22.02 0.60
N PHE A 553 23.05 21.22 0.21
CA PHE A 553 23.21 19.87 -0.30
C PHE A 553 24.01 19.83 -1.60
N GLY A 554 23.76 20.75 -2.53
CA GLY A 554 24.56 20.89 -3.75
C GLY A 554 26.03 21.25 -3.53
N ARG A 555 26.47 21.52 -2.29
CA ARG A 555 27.89 21.73 -1.94
C ARG A 555 28.53 20.49 -1.33
N ILE A 556 27.75 19.52 -0.86
CA ILE A 556 28.22 18.28 -0.26
C ILE A 556 28.53 17.31 -1.40
N GLN A 557 29.72 16.71 -1.40
CA GLN A 557 30.18 15.84 -2.50
C GLN A 557 29.85 14.37 -2.32
N ALA A 558 29.27 14.00 -1.17
CA ALA A 558 28.91 12.63 -0.81
C ALA A 558 28.13 11.92 -1.93
N ASP A 559 28.37 10.63 -2.10
CA ASP A 559 27.61 9.78 -3.02
C ASP A 559 26.14 9.69 -2.56
N LYS A 560 25.94 9.64 -1.24
CA LYS A 560 24.62 9.48 -0.61
C LYS A 560 24.43 10.47 0.52
N LEU A 561 23.30 11.18 0.52
CA LEU A 561 22.85 12.06 1.59
C LEU A 561 21.43 11.67 2.01
N LEU A 562 21.25 11.29 3.27
CA LEU A 562 19.95 11.04 3.88
C LEU A 562 19.64 12.15 4.89
N LEU A 563 18.58 12.92 4.63
CA LEU A 563 17.99 13.85 5.60
C LEU A 563 16.78 13.19 6.27
N VAL A 564 16.76 13.17 7.59
CA VAL A 564 15.64 12.70 8.40
C VAL A 564 15.11 13.85 9.24
N MET A 565 13.81 14.13 9.14
CA MET A 565 13.16 15.25 9.81
C MET A 565 12.02 14.80 10.70
N ASP A 566 12.20 14.97 12.00
CA ASP A 566 11.20 14.74 13.04
C ASP A 566 10.56 16.07 13.48
N SER A 567 9.87 16.73 12.54
CA SER A 567 9.24 18.05 12.72
C SER A 567 7.99 18.25 11.86
N CYS A 568 6.98 19.01 12.34
CA CYS A 568 5.80 19.36 11.53
C CYS A 568 5.94 20.70 10.81
N TYR A 569 5.20 20.83 9.70
CA TYR A 569 4.96 22.10 9.01
C TYR A 569 3.48 22.48 8.92
N SER A 570 2.59 21.60 9.40
CA SER A 570 1.13 21.70 9.24
C SER A 570 0.45 22.71 10.15
N GLY A 571 1.11 23.23 11.20
CA GLY A 571 0.51 24.23 12.08
C GLY A 571 -0.73 23.77 12.87
N ALA A 572 -0.91 22.45 13.01
CA ALA A 572 -2.00 21.86 13.78
C ALA A 572 -1.81 22.09 15.29
N SER A 573 -2.91 22.37 16.00
CA SER A 573 -2.90 22.59 17.45
C SER A 573 -2.44 21.33 18.18
N GLY A 574 -1.34 21.42 18.93
CA GLY A 574 -0.77 20.29 19.70
C GLY A 574 0.36 19.52 19.01
N GLY A 575 0.84 19.97 17.83
CA GLY A 575 1.99 19.38 17.13
C GLY A 575 3.26 20.24 17.12
N ARG A 576 4.33 19.76 16.49
CA ARG A 576 5.61 20.46 16.30
C ARG A 576 5.60 21.58 15.22
N GLY A 577 4.45 22.10 14.80
CA GLY A 577 4.34 23.13 13.73
C GLY A 577 3.88 24.50 14.21
N LEU A 578 4.55 25.57 13.78
CA LEU A 578 4.26 26.96 14.18
C LEU A 578 3.67 27.80 13.03
N LEU A 579 2.60 28.56 13.32
CA LEU A 579 1.96 29.49 12.40
C LEU A 579 1.91 30.91 12.97
N ARG A 580 2.01 31.91 12.09
CA ARG A 580 1.76 33.31 12.47
C ARG A 580 0.26 33.56 12.73
N THR A 581 -0.05 34.41 13.71
CA THR A 581 -1.42 34.73 14.16
C THR A 581 -2.37 35.08 13.01
N GLY A 582 -3.46 34.31 12.85
CA GLY A 582 -4.51 34.53 11.84
C GLY A 582 -4.43 33.63 10.60
N MET A 583 -3.53 32.64 10.57
CA MET A 583 -3.35 31.70 9.44
C MET A 583 -4.07 30.36 9.67
N LYS A 584 -4.34 29.65 8.56
CA LYS A 584 -4.78 28.24 8.55
C LYS A 584 -3.59 27.32 8.24
N ALA A 585 -3.62 26.15 8.86
CA ALA A 585 -2.75 25.01 8.56
C ALA A 585 -2.73 24.68 7.07
N VAL A 586 -1.53 24.67 6.45
CA VAL A 586 -1.29 24.07 5.13
C VAL A 586 -0.09 23.15 5.30
N GLY A 587 -0.30 21.85 5.13
CA GLY A 587 0.75 20.85 5.28
C GLY A 587 1.80 20.92 4.18
N MET A 588 2.84 20.10 4.30
CA MET A 588 3.90 20.02 3.29
C MET A 588 3.45 19.16 2.10
N SER A 589 3.47 19.68 0.86
CA SER A 589 3.16 18.89 -0.33
C SER A 589 4.32 17.96 -0.70
N ASP A 590 4.00 16.80 -1.29
CA ASP A 590 4.98 15.83 -1.80
C ASP A 590 5.85 16.43 -2.93
N ASP A 591 5.31 17.39 -3.68
CA ASP A 591 6.03 18.14 -4.72
C ASP A 591 7.16 19.00 -4.14
N TYR A 592 6.93 19.64 -3.00
CA TYR A 592 7.96 20.45 -2.32
C TYR A 592 9.14 19.59 -1.88
N MET A 593 8.86 18.38 -1.39
CA MET A 593 9.89 17.42 -0.97
C MET A 593 10.65 16.83 -2.15
N SER A 594 9.95 16.57 -3.25
CA SER A 594 10.56 16.11 -4.50
C SER A 594 11.52 17.14 -5.10
N GLN A 595 11.20 18.44 -5.01
CA GLN A 595 12.10 19.52 -5.42
C GLN A 595 13.34 19.64 -4.52
N LEU A 596 13.19 19.42 -3.21
CA LEU A 596 14.30 19.39 -2.25
C LEU A 596 15.22 18.17 -2.46
N ALA A 597 14.66 17.03 -2.84
CA ALA A 597 15.37 15.79 -3.16
C ALA A 597 15.90 15.72 -4.61
N ALA A 598 15.70 16.76 -5.44
CA ALA A 598 16.12 16.78 -6.85
C ALA A 598 17.65 16.73 -7.07
N THR A 599 18.45 16.70 -5.99
CA THR A 599 19.89 16.48 -6.07
C THR A 599 20.16 14.98 -6.10
N GLU A 600 20.85 14.51 -7.15
CA GLU A 600 21.25 13.11 -7.30
C GLU A 600 21.95 12.59 -6.04
N GLY A 601 21.55 11.41 -5.54
CA GLY A 601 22.06 10.83 -4.30
C GLY A 601 21.43 11.36 -2.99
N THR A 602 20.45 12.27 -3.05
CA THR A 602 19.76 12.80 -1.86
C THR A 602 18.41 12.12 -1.62
N ALA A 603 18.19 11.66 -0.40
CA ALA A 603 16.91 11.15 0.09
C ALA A 603 16.44 11.94 1.31
N ILE A 604 15.12 12.10 1.47
CA ILE A 604 14.52 12.80 2.61
C ILE A 604 13.41 11.93 3.21
N LEU A 605 13.44 11.77 4.53
CA LEU A 605 12.45 11.03 5.33
C LEU A 605 11.85 11.97 6.37
N THR A 606 10.52 11.99 6.51
CA THR A 606 9.82 12.92 7.42
C THR A 606 8.81 12.19 8.30
N ALA A 607 8.71 12.58 9.57
CA ALA A 607 7.89 11.91 10.58
C ALA A 607 6.36 12.03 10.42
N SER A 608 5.85 12.83 9.48
CA SER A 608 4.40 13.01 9.29
C SER A 608 4.07 13.42 7.87
N ARG A 609 2.95 12.91 7.33
CA ARG A 609 2.32 13.47 6.12
C ARG A 609 1.78 14.88 6.39
N ALA A 610 1.40 15.61 5.34
CA ALA A 610 0.82 16.96 5.40
C ALA A 610 -0.32 17.12 6.43
N SER A 611 -1.04 16.04 6.75
CA SER A 611 -2.23 15.99 7.60
C SER A 611 -2.01 15.38 8.99
N GLU A 612 -0.82 14.87 9.31
CA GLU A 612 -0.56 14.14 10.56
C GLU A 612 0.19 14.98 11.59
N VAL A 613 -0.04 14.67 12.87
CA VAL A 613 0.65 15.29 14.00
C VAL A 613 1.63 14.27 14.59
N PRO A 614 2.95 14.46 14.48
CA PRO A 614 3.94 13.70 15.24
C PRO A 614 3.65 13.87 16.72
N MET A 615 3.52 12.74 17.42
CA MET A 615 3.23 12.69 18.84
C MET A 615 4.49 12.36 19.64
N GLU A 616 4.69 13.11 20.72
CA GLU A 616 5.63 12.75 21.78
C GLU A 616 4.96 11.71 22.70
N SER A 617 5.62 10.59 22.96
CA SER A 617 5.09 9.54 23.84
C SER A 617 5.84 9.52 25.18
N PRO A 618 5.19 9.89 26.30
CA PRO A 618 5.77 9.71 27.63
C PRO A 618 6.11 8.25 27.96
N ASP A 619 5.39 7.29 27.33
CA ASP A 619 5.59 5.86 27.56
C ASP A 619 6.92 5.37 26.98
N PHE A 620 7.35 5.94 25.86
CA PHE A 620 8.65 5.66 25.24
C PHE A 620 9.75 6.64 25.68
N GLY A 621 9.37 7.82 26.16
CA GLY A 621 10.30 8.89 26.52
C GLY A 621 11.03 9.50 25.32
N HIS A 622 10.42 9.38 24.13
CA HIS A 622 10.94 9.75 22.80
C HIS A 622 9.78 10.18 21.87
N GLY A 623 10.08 10.85 20.76
CA GLY A 623 9.16 10.93 19.62
C GLY A 623 8.92 9.53 19.02
N ILE A 624 7.67 9.17 18.70
CA ILE A 624 7.31 7.81 18.21
C ILE A 624 8.14 7.45 16.96
N PHE A 625 8.22 8.38 16.01
CA PHE A 625 9.02 8.20 14.80
C PHE A 625 10.50 7.94 15.11
N THR A 626 11.09 8.71 16.03
CA THR A 626 12.52 8.56 16.36
C THR A 626 12.80 7.27 17.13
N TYR A 627 11.87 6.83 17.98
CA TYR A 627 11.98 5.56 18.67
C TYR A 627 12.08 4.39 17.66
N HIS A 628 11.13 4.31 16.72
CA HIS A 628 11.11 3.25 15.71
C HIS A 628 12.23 3.38 14.68
N LEU A 629 12.66 4.61 14.33
CA LEU A 629 13.85 4.82 13.52
C LEU A 629 15.09 4.24 14.21
N GLY A 630 15.20 4.41 15.53
CA GLY A 630 16.28 3.83 16.31
C GLY A 630 16.25 2.30 16.31
N GLU A 631 15.08 1.70 16.54
CA GLU A 631 14.91 0.24 16.45
C GLU A 631 15.31 -0.28 15.07
N ALA A 632 14.88 0.42 14.01
CA ALA A 632 15.23 0.08 12.64
C ALA A 632 16.76 0.01 12.46
N LEU A 633 17.46 1.08 12.85
CA LEU A 633 18.93 1.22 12.77
C LEU A 633 19.71 0.24 13.64
N GLN A 634 19.08 -0.30 14.69
CA GLN A 634 19.64 -1.35 15.54
C GLN A 634 19.46 -2.76 14.97
N GLY A 635 18.87 -2.88 13.77
CA GLY A 635 18.72 -4.13 13.02
C GLY A 635 17.28 -4.64 12.94
N ALA A 636 16.29 -3.98 13.57
CA ALA A 636 14.89 -4.36 13.37
C ALA A 636 14.39 -4.02 11.96
N GLY A 637 15.03 -3.03 11.32
CA GLY A 637 14.76 -2.60 9.95
C GLY A 637 15.62 -3.31 8.91
N ASP A 638 16.42 -4.32 9.29
CA ASP A 638 17.11 -5.22 8.37
C ASP A 638 16.12 -6.35 7.99
N ALA A 639 15.36 -6.13 6.92
CA ALA A 639 14.29 -7.04 6.55
C ALA A 639 14.85 -8.33 5.92
N ASP A 640 16.02 -8.32 5.27
CA ASP A 640 16.64 -9.54 4.67
C ASP A 640 17.54 -10.30 5.62
N GLY A 641 17.96 -9.67 6.72
CA GLY A 641 18.98 -10.21 7.59
C GLY A 641 20.35 -10.23 6.92
N ASP A 642 20.60 -9.36 5.94
CA ASP A 642 21.88 -9.25 5.24
C ASP A 642 22.89 -8.35 6.00
N GLN A 643 22.46 -7.80 7.14
CA GLN A 643 23.20 -6.89 8.01
C GLN A 643 23.42 -5.49 7.41
N ILE A 644 22.71 -5.16 6.33
CA ILE A 644 22.65 -3.85 5.72
C ILE A 644 21.22 -3.35 5.85
N ILE A 645 21.05 -2.09 6.24
CA ILE A 645 19.73 -1.44 6.26
C ILE A 645 19.66 -0.50 5.09
N THR A 646 18.88 -0.87 4.08
CA THR A 646 18.64 -0.01 2.91
C THR A 646 17.65 1.10 3.23
N LEU A 647 17.63 2.16 2.40
CA LEU A 647 16.67 3.25 2.55
C LEU A 647 15.21 2.75 2.44
N SER A 648 14.97 1.75 1.59
CA SER A 648 13.65 1.16 1.39
C SER A 648 13.18 0.40 2.62
N GLU A 649 14.04 -0.37 3.26
CA GLU A 649 13.69 -1.10 4.48
C GLU A 649 13.52 -0.16 5.67
N LEU A 650 14.37 0.86 5.76
CA LEU A 650 14.24 1.92 6.75
C LEU A 650 12.90 2.65 6.60
N TYR A 651 12.50 2.99 5.37
CA TYR A 651 11.20 3.62 5.08
C TYR A 651 10.03 2.70 5.45
N GLN A 652 10.11 1.42 5.08
CA GLN A 652 9.06 0.44 5.38
C GLN A 652 8.84 0.30 6.89
N TYR A 653 9.93 0.15 7.66
CA TYR A 653 9.84 -0.07 9.10
C TYR A 653 9.23 1.13 9.85
N VAL A 654 9.55 2.36 9.43
CA VAL A 654 9.06 3.57 10.11
C VAL A 654 7.72 4.08 9.57
N SER A 655 7.17 3.44 8.54
CA SER A 655 5.87 3.79 7.94
C SER A 655 4.69 2.96 8.46
N THR A 656 5.00 1.91 9.24
CA THR A 656 4.04 1.09 10.01
C THR A 656 3.93 1.63 11.42
#